data_AF-A0AAQ0ZHZ7-F1
#
_entry.id   AF-A0AAQ0ZHZ7-F1
#
_cell.length_a   1.000
_cell.length_b   1.000
_cell.length_c   1.000
_cell.angle_alpha   90.00
_cell.angle_beta   90.00
_cell.angle_gamma   90.00
#
_symmetry.space_group_name_H-M   'P 1'
#
loop_
_entity.id
_entity.type
_entity.pdbx_description
1 polymer ?
#
loop_
_entity_poly.entity_id
_entity_poly.type
_entity_poly.pdbx_seq_one_letter_code
_entity_poly.pdbx_strand_id
1 'polypeptide(L)'
;MGNKRLTLCLYALFPIFLTACGGGGGDSDTPTTPAPTTNQSPQVSISGEQNLQEGQISSLSATATDSDGTIANYSWSQTQGPTSIFTFNAAVLNFTAPDVESDTTITFQVMVTDNDGASASANYTINIQNDTNAAPVISSEPIADITELSEASIQVSAEDSDGSIVSIEWQQVRGPVINFTQNGLIINFTAPEVPSTSEVEFLVTATDDRGASSELSVTFMIVNVNKAPILNDTNFVSEFNQSTEFTLNVQDPDNDELTVSFASELDGATITVVDEASFTYQYVSAINRISQAPISVSVSDGIATTQATINVAIIDSTAATIINVNPQNNSQAVSVNASLSIDFSDVMKTSSLSVNETAGGCVGSLQLSDDDFSSCLAITSLNLSGPESDTNTYFNGVTFSPALQQNRTYKLRVTEDLVNFDDTAINAQEITEFSTGSDDLVITEVVAIRFGTDAPWFEVYNGTGSDINLADYKVRTKSRNSSDGSITSSTMFNLPNQLIEVGEYAIIHSRFGDELFHDAAEQNKYIAFIGEAGSTIRPYWFVNGFVELLSGDATTTIDFVRFGNDTTEPTSPAHWSTGAAPSINNITGSSIKRDKDSTDTDSPSDWIYSLFTTPAGANDLTCEDDLDQDGIPDCAELPGSSFAGLPLYDWGARVNQKDLFVEVDYMDSSDAGIIPQRIALEKVISSFAAENIVVHFDVGDLYHQATGISVENHDLGGGEQVIFRPYTPYNFNAGVEGLFHYKMANFDMRRKPIFHYMLMASSLNEDGSVGPAGLAEVNGNDLMITFGNWGLSLDNEASRNLTYNYQASTIMHELGHNLGLEHGGNNSINYKPNHLSIMNYLYQLRGLPTIGNNEGDRYYSSRYRTNPNCGVETSELVNGPLGSPENFVMSFSHGLGAPLHETSIEEANGLGYPGSVAVDYNCNLNLTETLSQDTNDDASTSILNDVDEWSLIDLRFYSYFSGNRFGLDFTELNTVNNANTSIRQRIIKEEAPPLFILDEIQAVRKAAAEQ
;
A
#
# COMPACT_ATOMS: atom_id res chain seq x y z
N MET A 1 11.05 9.88 -56.61
CA MET A 1 10.42 10.16 -57.91
C MET A 1 11.23 11.23 -58.63
N GLY A 2 11.88 10.86 -59.72
CA GLY A 2 12.78 11.73 -60.48
C GLY A 2 13.37 11.01 -61.68
N ASN A 3 12.55 10.85 -62.72
CA ASN A 3 12.90 10.98 -64.14
C ASN A 3 14.20 10.34 -64.72
N LYS A 4 13.98 9.61 -65.82
CA LYS A 4 14.76 9.54 -67.08
C LYS A 4 15.76 8.39 -67.28
N ARG A 5 15.48 7.67 -68.38
CA ARG A 5 16.36 7.24 -69.49
C ARG A 5 17.55 6.34 -69.15
N LEU A 6 17.65 5.20 -69.86
CA LEU A 6 18.66 5.03 -70.91
C LEU A 6 18.38 3.76 -71.73
N THR A 7 18.09 3.95 -73.01
CA THR A 7 18.21 2.96 -74.08
C THR A 7 19.39 3.42 -74.92
N LEU A 8 20.44 2.60 -75.09
CA LEU A 8 21.33 2.65 -76.26
C LEU A 8 22.39 1.54 -76.18
N CYS A 9 22.49 0.73 -77.24
CA CYS A 9 23.75 0.47 -77.94
C CYS A 9 23.43 -0.37 -79.19
N LEU A 10 23.38 0.28 -80.36
CA LEU A 10 23.43 -0.40 -81.64
C LEU A 10 24.53 0.23 -82.50
N TYR A 11 25.31 -0.68 -83.06
CA TYR A 11 26.45 -0.60 -83.97
C TYR A 11 26.71 0.70 -84.75
N ALA A 12 28.00 1.08 -84.70
CA ALA A 12 28.66 2.04 -85.56
C ALA A 12 29.22 1.35 -86.82
N LEU A 13 28.98 1.93 -88.00
CA LEU A 13 29.83 1.80 -89.19
C LEU A 13 29.44 2.83 -90.24
N PHE A 14 30.29 3.84 -90.43
CA PHE A 14 30.92 4.26 -91.71
C PHE A 14 31.43 5.71 -91.64
N PRO A 15 32.69 5.98 -92.01
CA PRO A 15 33.21 7.34 -92.19
C PRO A 15 33.02 7.81 -93.64
N ILE A 16 33.13 9.14 -93.85
CA ILE A 16 33.92 9.84 -94.90
C ILE A 16 33.25 11.19 -95.22
N PHE A 17 34.01 12.28 -95.02
CA PHE A 17 33.76 13.59 -95.63
C PHE A 17 34.78 13.84 -96.76
N LEU A 18 34.30 14.56 -97.77
CA LEU A 18 34.84 14.83 -99.11
C LEU A 18 36.16 15.62 -99.23
N THR A 19 36.65 15.61 -100.49
CA THR A 19 37.45 16.60 -101.27
C THR A 19 38.90 16.13 -101.55
N ALA A 20 39.48 16.19 -102.75
CA ALA A 20 39.19 16.95 -103.96
C ALA A 20 39.85 16.36 -105.24
N CYS A 21 39.28 16.73 -106.39
CA CYS A 21 39.87 17.11 -107.70
C CYS A 21 40.74 16.14 -108.54
N GLY A 22 40.32 15.96 -109.81
CA GLY A 22 41.25 16.07 -110.95
C GLY A 22 41.37 14.87 -111.90
N GLY A 23 40.29 14.46 -112.58
CA GLY A 23 40.36 13.60 -113.77
C GLY A 23 40.34 14.43 -115.06
N GLY A 24 41.31 14.24 -115.96
CA GLY A 24 41.44 14.97 -117.23
C GLY A 24 41.72 14.05 -118.42
N GLY A 25 41.19 14.47 -119.59
CA GLY A 25 41.53 14.01 -120.96
C GLY A 25 40.92 12.65 -121.33
N GLY A 26 40.04 12.50 -122.33
CA GLY A 26 39.98 13.16 -123.63
C GLY A 26 40.50 12.18 -124.68
N ASP A 27 39.63 11.64 -125.53
CA ASP A 27 40.09 10.97 -126.75
C ASP A 27 39.05 10.99 -127.88
N SER A 28 39.54 11.28 -129.09
CA SER A 28 38.93 10.93 -130.38
C SER A 28 40.03 10.87 -131.47
N ASP A 29 40.24 9.63 -131.95
CA ASP A 29 40.61 9.16 -133.31
C ASP A 29 42.07 9.23 -133.85
N THR A 30 42.71 8.05 -134.08
CA THR A 30 42.88 7.34 -135.39
C THR A 30 43.96 6.18 -135.37
N PRO A 31 43.99 5.20 -136.33
CA PRO A 31 44.45 3.78 -136.12
C PRO A 31 45.68 3.24 -136.93
N THR A 32 46.22 2.01 -136.63
CA THR A 32 46.85 0.97 -137.56
C THR A 32 47.41 -0.34 -136.87
N THR A 33 47.63 -1.48 -137.60
CA THR A 33 47.67 -2.97 -137.24
C THR A 33 49.05 -3.78 -137.44
N PRO A 34 49.24 -5.13 -137.07
CA PRO A 34 50.43 -5.81 -136.38
C PRO A 34 51.08 -7.20 -136.93
N ALA A 35 51.82 -8.06 -136.11
CA ALA A 35 52.41 -9.48 -136.37
C ALA A 35 52.83 -10.45 -135.09
N PRO A 36 53.09 -11.84 -135.14
CA PRO A 36 52.86 -12.98 -134.09
C PRO A 36 53.99 -13.96 -133.41
N THR A 37 53.66 -15.10 -132.65
CA THR A 37 54.16 -15.76 -131.29
C THR A 37 54.40 -17.36 -130.99
N THR A 38 54.64 -17.90 -129.69
CA THR A 38 54.98 -19.30 -129.04
C THR A 38 54.12 -19.87 -127.80
N ASN A 39 54.21 -21.18 -127.31
CA ASN A 39 53.37 -21.96 -126.29
C ASN A 39 53.52 -21.71 -124.72
N GLN A 40 52.47 -21.89 -123.88
CA GLN A 40 52.36 -21.51 -122.44
C GLN A 40 51.65 -22.57 -121.55
N SER A 41 51.69 -22.43 -120.20
CA SER A 41 51.11 -23.39 -119.21
C SER A 41 49.71 -22.98 -118.72
N PRO A 42 48.87 -23.91 -118.23
CA PRO A 42 47.51 -23.61 -117.81
C PRO A 42 47.45 -22.87 -116.48
N GLN A 43 46.37 -22.12 -116.25
CA GLN A 43 46.04 -21.51 -114.96
C GLN A 43 44.89 -22.29 -114.29
N VAL A 44 44.96 -22.49 -112.96
CA VAL A 44 43.90 -23.15 -112.17
C VAL A 44 43.60 -22.41 -110.86
N SER A 45 42.32 -22.33 -110.49
CA SER A 45 41.83 -21.85 -109.19
C SER A 45 40.72 -22.74 -108.64
N ILE A 46 40.51 -22.75 -107.33
CA ILE A 46 39.44 -23.48 -106.64
C ILE A 46 38.45 -22.49 -105.99
N SER A 47 37.15 -22.77 -106.05
CA SER A 47 36.09 -22.08 -105.30
C SER A 47 35.22 -23.06 -104.51
N GLY A 48 34.65 -22.58 -103.39
CA GLY A 48 33.81 -23.35 -102.47
C GLY A 48 33.40 -22.52 -101.24
N GLU A 49 32.80 -23.16 -100.24
CA GLU A 49 32.47 -22.55 -98.94
C GLU A 49 33.63 -22.69 -97.96
N GLN A 50 33.93 -21.65 -97.17
CA GLN A 50 35.10 -21.62 -96.27
C GLN A 50 34.78 -21.85 -94.80
N ASN A 51 33.52 -21.81 -94.37
CA ASN A 51 33.14 -22.08 -92.97
C ASN A 51 31.95 -23.03 -92.95
N LEU A 52 32.08 -24.14 -92.24
CA LEU A 52 31.06 -25.17 -92.10
C LEU A 52 30.90 -25.52 -90.61
N GLN A 53 29.72 -25.96 -90.20
CA GLN A 53 29.58 -26.69 -88.94
C GLN A 53 30.03 -28.13 -89.14
N GLU A 54 30.46 -28.79 -88.06
CA GLU A 54 30.76 -30.22 -88.12
C GLU A 54 29.57 -31.05 -88.65
N GLY A 55 29.87 -32.09 -89.42
CA GLY A 55 28.85 -32.92 -90.09
C GLY A 55 28.17 -32.31 -91.33
N GLN A 56 28.41 -31.03 -91.66
CA GLN A 56 27.84 -30.36 -92.84
C GLN A 56 28.46 -30.88 -94.16
N ILE A 57 27.63 -31.13 -95.18
CA ILE A 57 28.08 -31.59 -96.52
C ILE A 57 28.36 -30.37 -97.42
N SER A 58 29.49 -30.36 -98.15
CA SER A 58 29.88 -29.27 -99.05
C SER A 58 30.62 -29.73 -100.32
N SER A 59 30.84 -28.81 -101.26
CA SER A 59 31.50 -29.09 -102.56
C SER A 59 32.47 -28.00 -102.99
N LEU A 60 33.58 -28.39 -103.62
CA LEU A 60 34.61 -27.52 -104.20
C LEU A 60 34.64 -27.69 -105.71
N SER A 61 34.86 -26.60 -106.45
CA SER A 61 34.98 -26.59 -107.91
C SER A 61 36.27 -25.91 -108.37
N ALA A 62 37.03 -26.56 -109.27
CA ALA A 62 38.22 -26.01 -109.90
C ALA A 62 37.92 -25.45 -111.29
N THR A 63 38.39 -24.26 -111.58
CA THR A 63 38.33 -23.66 -112.92
C THR A 63 39.74 -23.62 -113.49
N ALA A 64 39.95 -24.16 -114.69
CA ALA A 64 41.25 -24.11 -115.35
C ALA A 64 41.14 -23.72 -116.84
N THR A 65 42.12 -22.96 -117.32
CA THR A 65 42.19 -22.47 -118.71
C THR A 65 43.62 -22.54 -119.23
N ASP A 66 43.75 -22.82 -120.53
CA ASP A 66 45.01 -22.79 -121.24
C ASP A 66 44.90 -21.81 -122.42
N SER A 67 45.91 -20.95 -122.63
CA SER A 67 45.81 -19.79 -123.53
C SER A 67 46.19 -20.10 -124.97
N ASP A 68 46.93 -21.17 -125.20
CA ASP A 68 47.35 -21.69 -126.50
C ASP A 68 46.94 -23.14 -126.75
N GLY A 69 46.33 -23.80 -125.76
CA GLY A 69 45.79 -25.16 -125.87
C GLY A 69 44.49 -25.40 -125.08
N THR A 70 44.34 -26.62 -124.57
CA THR A 70 43.18 -27.18 -123.87
C THR A 70 43.64 -28.06 -122.70
N ILE A 71 42.80 -28.19 -121.67
CA ILE A 71 43.09 -28.99 -120.47
C ILE A 71 42.83 -30.48 -120.70
N ALA A 72 43.79 -31.33 -120.34
CA ALA A 72 43.73 -32.78 -120.51
C ALA A 72 43.29 -33.54 -119.24
N ASN A 73 43.67 -33.13 -118.02
CA ASN A 73 43.37 -33.90 -116.79
C ASN A 73 43.28 -33.06 -115.50
N TYR A 74 42.54 -33.56 -114.50
CA TYR A 74 42.42 -33.04 -113.12
C TYR A 74 42.68 -34.14 -112.08
N SER A 75 43.36 -33.80 -110.98
CA SER A 75 43.58 -34.71 -109.84
C SER A 75 43.43 -33.97 -108.51
N TRP A 76 42.66 -34.52 -107.56
CA TRP A 76 42.39 -33.91 -106.25
C TRP A 76 42.94 -34.72 -105.07
N SER A 77 43.32 -34.04 -103.99
CA SER A 77 43.70 -34.64 -102.70
C SER A 77 43.40 -33.72 -101.51
N GLN A 78 43.14 -34.29 -100.32
CA GLN A 78 43.17 -33.52 -99.07
C GLN A 78 44.60 -33.49 -98.53
N THR A 79 45.11 -32.31 -98.18
CA THR A 79 46.51 -32.12 -97.78
C THR A 79 46.67 -31.74 -96.30
N GLN A 80 45.61 -31.31 -95.61
CA GLN A 80 45.68 -30.93 -94.19
C GLN A 80 44.33 -31.12 -93.46
N GLY A 81 44.40 -31.29 -92.14
CA GLY A 81 43.26 -31.36 -91.22
C GLY A 81 42.71 -32.77 -90.99
N PRO A 82 41.70 -32.93 -90.11
CA PRO A 82 41.01 -34.20 -89.90
C PRO A 82 40.46 -34.76 -91.21
N THR A 83 40.49 -36.09 -91.37
CA THR A 83 40.19 -36.73 -92.66
C THR A 83 38.70 -36.59 -92.99
N SER A 84 38.40 -35.92 -94.11
CA SER A 84 37.05 -35.88 -94.68
C SER A 84 36.86 -37.03 -95.66
N ILE A 85 35.64 -37.57 -95.74
CA ILE A 85 35.27 -38.50 -96.81
C ILE A 85 34.93 -37.66 -98.04
N PHE A 86 35.62 -37.87 -99.17
CA PHE A 86 35.39 -37.09 -100.40
C PHE A 86 35.43 -37.94 -101.69
N THR A 87 34.76 -37.43 -102.73
CA THR A 87 34.79 -37.98 -104.10
C THR A 87 34.92 -36.84 -105.11
N PHE A 88 35.51 -37.08 -106.28
CA PHE A 88 35.65 -36.06 -107.31
C PHE A 88 35.39 -36.58 -108.74
N ASN A 89 34.96 -35.67 -109.62
CA ASN A 89 34.80 -35.89 -111.06
C ASN A 89 35.35 -34.69 -111.81
N ALA A 90 36.53 -34.85 -112.42
CA ALA A 90 37.29 -33.80 -113.08
C ALA A 90 37.43 -32.54 -112.20
N ALA A 91 36.69 -31.48 -112.53
CA ALA A 91 36.77 -30.18 -111.88
C ALA A 91 36.03 -30.09 -110.52
N VAL A 92 35.21 -31.04 -110.11
CA VAL A 92 34.36 -30.90 -108.89
C VAL A 92 34.66 -31.99 -107.85
N LEU A 93 34.80 -31.59 -106.58
CA LEU A 93 34.99 -32.45 -105.40
C LEU A 93 33.86 -32.24 -104.38
N ASN A 94 33.25 -33.31 -103.85
CA ASN A 94 32.24 -33.24 -102.78
C ASN A 94 32.78 -33.92 -101.52
N PHE A 95 32.50 -33.35 -100.34
CA PHE A 95 32.95 -33.90 -99.05
C PHE A 95 31.97 -33.59 -97.89
N THR A 96 32.11 -34.30 -96.77
CA THR A 96 31.43 -33.99 -95.49
C THR A 96 32.44 -33.46 -94.48
N ALA A 97 32.10 -32.36 -93.81
CA ALA A 97 32.87 -31.80 -92.71
C ALA A 97 33.01 -32.83 -91.58
N PRO A 98 34.22 -33.05 -91.05
CA PRO A 98 34.46 -33.99 -89.96
C PRO A 98 33.87 -33.47 -88.63
N ASP A 99 33.62 -34.39 -87.71
CA ASP A 99 33.29 -34.14 -86.28
C ASP A 99 34.55 -33.63 -85.54
N VAL A 100 34.40 -32.56 -84.74
CA VAL A 100 35.51 -31.84 -84.09
C VAL A 100 35.18 -31.40 -82.65
N GLU A 101 36.03 -31.78 -81.70
CA GLU A 101 35.93 -31.36 -80.28
C GLU A 101 36.18 -29.85 -80.05
N SER A 102 36.61 -29.12 -81.09
CA SER A 102 36.81 -27.66 -81.08
C SER A 102 37.00 -27.15 -82.51
N ASP A 103 36.71 -25.87 -82.76
CA ASP A 103 36.86 -25.24 -84.08
C ASP A 103 38.22 -25.55 -84.74
N THR A 104 38.23 -26.14 -85.94
CA THR A 104 39.42 -26.70 -86.63
C THR A 104 39.37 -26.45 -88.14
N THR A 105 40.49 -26.60 -88.88
CA THR A 105 40.54 -26.38 -90.36
C THR A 105 40.96 -27.61 -91.18
N ILE A 106 40.47 -27.71 -92.42
CA ILE A 106 40.82 -28.74 -93.43
C ILE A 106 41.23 -28.09 -94.76
N THR A 107 42.11 -28.72 -95.56
CA THR A 107 42.59 -28.16 -96.85
C THR A 107 42.64 -29.20 -97.98
N PHE A 108 42.17 -28.84 -99.18
CA PHE A 108 42.22 -29.63 -100.42
C PHE A 108 43.13 -29.01 -101.49
N GLN A 109 43.73 -29.84 -102.35
CA GLN A 109 44.56 -29.44 -103.50
C GLN A 109 44.01 -30.06 -104.80
N VAL A 110 44.07 -29.29 -105.91
CA VAL A 110 43.85 -29.79 -107.29
C VAL A 110 45.09 -29.55 -108.15
N MET A 111 45.42 -30.50 -109.02
CA MET A 111 46.46 -30.39 -110.05
C MET A 111 45.86 -30.62 -111.44
N VAL A 112 46.22 -29.77 -112.41
CA VAL A 112 45.67 -29.74 -113.77
C VAL A 112 46.79 -29.75 -114.81
N THR A 113 46.63 -30.48 -115.91
CA THR A 113 47.63 -30.63 -117.00
C THR A 113 47.01 -30.36 -118.37
N ASP A 114 47.70 -29.63 -119.26
CA ASP A 114 47.25 -29.29 -120.63
C ASP A 114 47.54 -30.38 -121.69
N ASN A 115 47.11 -30.16 -122.93
CA ASN A 115 47.26 -31.11 -124.04
C ASN A 115 48.70 -31.22 -124.60
N ASP A 116 49.57 -30.26 -124.32
CA ASP A 116 50.97 -30.26 -124.75
C ASP A 116 51.93 -30.63 -123.59
N GLY A 117 51.38 -30.92 -122.40
CA GLY A 117 52.02 -31.57 -121.26
C GLY A 117 52.39 -30.66 -120.08
N ALA A 118 52.08 -29.36 -120.06
CA ALA A 118 52.41 -28.50 -118.92
C ALA A 118 51.32 -28.52 -117.83
N SER A 119 51.67 -28.26 -116.57
CA SER A 119 50.77 -28.44 -115.41
C SER A 119 50.81 -27.33 -114.37
N ALA A 120 49.69 -27.10 -113.68
CA ALA A 120 49.53 -26.14 -112.57
C ALA A 120 48.66 -26.71 -111.42
N SER A 121 48.79 -26.17 -110.21
CA SER A 121 48.05 -26.63 -109.01
C SER A 121 47.51 -25.49 -108.15
N ALA A 122 46.41 -25.71 -107.44
CA ALA A 122 45.81 -24.78 -106.47
C ALA A 122 45.35 -25.48 -105.17
N ASN A 123 45.36 -24.77 -104.04
CA ASN A 123 44.90 -25.26 -102.73
C ASN A 123 43.68 -24.46 -102.21
N TYR A 124 42.85 -25.05 -101.35
CA TYR A 124 41.67 -24.43 -100.75
C TYR A 124 41.45 -24.89 -99.30
N THR A 125 41.34 -23.96 -98.34
CA THR A 125 41.21 -24.23 -96.89
C THR A 125 39.81 -23.84 -96.36
N ILE A 126 39.28 -24.61 -95.42
CA ILE A 126 37.91 -24.53 -94.86
C ILE A 126 37.97 -24.68 -93.32
N ASN A 127 37.19 -23.90 -92.58
CA ASN A 127 37.03 -23.94 -91.12
C ASN A 127 35.77 -24.74 -90.71
N ILE A 128 35.86 -25.53 -89.64
CA ILE A 128 34.80 -26.37 -89.06
C ILE A 128 34.56 -25.92 -87.61
N GLN A 129 33.32 -25.70 -87.16
CA GLN A 129 32.98 -25.22 -85.79
C GLN A 129 32.28 -26.27 -84.88
N ASN A 130 32.52 -26.23 -83.55
CA ASN A 130 31.98 -27.13 -82.48
C ASN A 130 30.80 -26.53 -81.66
N ASP A 131 29.98 -27.34 -80.95
CA ASP A 131 28.77 -26.95 -80.16
C ASP A 131 28.70 -27.57 -78.72
N THR A 132 28.30 -26.84 -77.64
CA THR A 132 28.29 -27.29 -76.20
C THR A 132 27.05 -26.85 -75.36
N ASN A 133 26.57 -27.68 -74.40
CA ASN A 133 25.34 -27.46 -73.57
C ASN A 133 25.48 -26.59 -72.30
N ALA A 134 24.49 -25.74 -71.96
CA ALA A 134 24.41 -24.94 -70.71
C ALA A 134 23.32 -25.45 -69.73
N ALA A 135 23.41 -25.10 -68.43
CA ALA A 135 22.47 -25.54 -67.39
C ALA A 135 21.38 -24.49 -67.07
N PRO A 136 20.22 -24.88 -66.51
CA PRO A 136 19.15 -23.95 -66.13
C PRO A 136 19.55 -22.95 -65.04
N VAL A 137 18.89 -21.79 -64.98
CA VAL A 137 19.04 -20.77 -63.93
C VAL A 137 17.75 -20.66 -63.12
N ILE A 138 17.83 -20.79 -61.78
CA ILE A 138 16.68 -20.71 -60.84
C ILE A 138 16.78 -19.43 -59.99
N SER A 139 15.65 -18.78 -59.71
CA SER A 139 15.56 -17.60 -58.84
C SER A 139 14.24 -17.55 -58.05
N SER A 140 14.22 -16.82 -56.93
CA SER A 140 13.03 -16.58 -56.11
C SER A 140 12.94 -15.13 -55.63
N GLU A 141 11.74 -14.65 -55.33
CA GLU A 141 11.54 -13.40 -54.57
C GLU A 141 11.77 -13.66 -53.06
N PRO A 142 12.04 -12.63 -52.23
CA PRO A 142 12.09 -12.77 -50.78
C PRO A 142 10.77 -13.29 -50.22
N ILE A 143 10.84 -14.26 -49.31
CA ILE A 143 9.67 -14.88 -48.68
C ILE A 143 9.44 -14.22 -47.33
N ALA A 144 8.21 -13.82 -47.06
CA ALA A 144 7.82 -13.28 -45.76
C ALA A 144 7.67 -14.40 -44.72
N ASP A 145 7.81 -14.04 -43.45
CA ASP A 145 7.56 -14.97 -42.36
C ASP A 145 6.08 -15.40 -42.34
N ILE A 146 5.84 -16.66 -41.99
CA ILE A 146 4.54 -17.31 -42.05
C ILE A 146 4.09 -17.62 -40.63
N THR A 147 2.91 -17.16 -40.22
CA THR A 147 2.35 -17.53 -38.92
C THR A 147 1.95 -19.00 -38.90
N GLU A 148 2.18 -19.71 -37.80
CA GLU A 148 1.77 -21.11 -37.67
C GLU A 148 0.27 -21.33 -37.98
N LEU A 149 -0.08 -22.55 -38.40
CA LEU A 149 -1.42 -22.97 -38.82
C LEU A 149 -2.03 -22.21 -40.01
N SER A 150 -1.31 -21.25 -40.61
CA SER A 150 -1.75 -20.54 -41.80
C SER A 150 -1.37 -21.28 -43.09
N GLU A 151 -2.17 -21.09 -44.15
CA GLU A 151 -1.84 -21.59 -45.49
C GLU A 151 -0.82 -20.68 -46.16
N ALA A 152 0.18 -21.28 -46.81
CA ALA A 152 1.25 -20.58 -47.51
C ALA A 152 1.57 -21.23 -48.87
N SER A 153 2.05 -20.39 -49.79
CA SER A 153 2.48 -20.78 -51.14
C SER A 153 3.82 -20.14 -51.45
N ILE A 154 4.81 -20.95 -51.84
CA ILE A 154 6.14 -20.49 -52.25
C ILE A 154 6.33 -20.78 -53.73
N GLN A 155 6.81 -19.80 -54.48
CA GLN A 155 7.04 -19.89 -55.93
C GLN A 155 8.48 -19.51 -56.28
N VAL A 156 9.09 -20.27 -57.19
CA VAL A 156 10.36 -19.94 -57.86
C VAL A 156 10.17 -19.76 -59.37
N SER A 157 11.20 -19.27 -60.06
CA SER A 157 11.28 -19.18 -61.52
C SER A 157 12.53 -19.90 -62.02
N ALA A 158 12.44 -20.59 -63.17
CA ALA A 158 13.57 -21.27 -63.79
C ALA A 158 13.56 -21.10 -65.31
N GLU A 159 14.72 -20.83 -65.91
CA GLU A 159 14.91 -20.63 -67.36
C GLU A 159 16.15 -21.38 -67.88
N ASP A 160 16.12 -21.83 -69.14
CA ASP A 160 17.24 -22.49 -69.82
C ASP A 160 17.52 -21.81 -71.17
N SER A 161 18.80 -21.62 -71.50
CA SER A 161 19.25 -20.73 -72.58
C SER A 161 19.46 -21.42 -73.93
N ASP A 162 19.69 -22.74 -73.94
CA ASP A 162 19.97 -23.56 -75.11
C ASP A 162 19.18 -24.87 -75.17
N GLY A 163 18.27 -25.07 -74.21
CA GLY A 163 17.40 -26.23 -74.09
C GLY A 163 16.03 -25.92 -73.47
N SER A 164 15.46 -26.90 -72.77
CA SER A 164 14.22 -26.78 -72.01
C SER A 164 14.29 -27.56 -70.70
N ILE A 165 13.68 -27.03 -69.64
CA ILE A 165 13.66 -27.67 -68.32
C ILE A 165 12.74 -28.90 -68.33
N VAL A 166 13.25 -30.04 -67.86
CA VAL A 166 12.51 -31.32 -67.82
C VAL A 166 12.14 -31.78 -66.41
N SER A 167 12.84 -31.31 -65.36
CA SER A 167 12.49 -31.63 -63.97
C SER A 167 12.70 -30.45 -63.01
N ILE A 168 11.82 -30.37 -62.00
CA ILE A 168 11.93 -29.51 -60.82
C ILE A 168 11.66 -30.36 -59.58
N GLU A 169 12.57 -30.35 -58.62
CA GLU A 169 12.44 -31.10 -57.37
C GLU A 169 12.60 -30.17 -56.16
N TRP A 170 11.70 -30.31 -55.17
CA TRP A 170 11.75 -29.59 -53.90
C TRP A 170 12.08 -30.53 -52.76
N GLN A 171 13.02 -30.13 -51.90
CA GLN A 171 13.38 -30.87 -50.70
C GLN A 171 13.42 -29.92 -49.51
N GLN A 172 12.68 -30.22 -48.45
CA GLN A 172 12.89 -29.55 -47.16
C GLN A 172 14.20 -30.07 -46.55
N VAL A 173 15.11 -29.16 -46.20
CA VAL A 173 16.44 -29.50 -45.67
C VAL A 173 16.64 -29.08 -44.22
N ARG A 174 15.82 -28.13 -43.71
CA ARG A 174 15.90 -27.64 -42.32
C ARG A 174 14.52 -27.17 -41.82
N GLY A 175 14.36 -27.19 -40.49
CA GLY A 175 13.17 -26.69 -39.80
C GLY A 175 12.13 -27.76 -39.42
N PRO A 176 11.02 -27.37 -38.77
CA PRO A 176 9.90 -28.26 -38.44
C PRO A 176 9.31 -28.91 -39.70
N VAL A 177 8.85 -30.17 -39.60
CA VAL A 177 8.39 -30.94 -40.76
C VAL A 177 7.17 -30.27 -41.41
N ILE A 178 7.28 -29.95 -42.69
CA ILE A 178 6.19 -29.37 -43.49
C ILE A 178 5.69 -30.41 -44.48
N ASN A 179 4.39 -30.73 -44.39
CA ASN A 179 3.71 -31.50 -45.43
C ASN A 179 3.28 -30.53 -46.53
N PHE A 180 3.97 -30.55 -47.67
CA PHE A 180 3.67 -29.69 -48.81
C PHE A 180 3.21 -30.48 -50.04
N THR A 181 2.48 -29.80 -50.92
CA THR A 181 2.15 -30.28 -52.26
C THR A 181 2.94 -29.49 -53.28
N GLN A 182 3.56 -30.18 -54.23
CA GLN A 182 4.36 -29.56 -55.30
C GLN A 182 3.56 -29.52 -56.61
N ASN A 183 3.60 -28.38 -57.30
CA ASN A 183 3.14 -28.20 -58.66
C ASN A 183 4.22 -27.47 -59.48
N GLY A 184 5.23 -28.23 -59.95
CA GLY A 184 6.38 -27.69 -60.67
C GLY A 184 7.17 -26.70 -59.81
N LEU A 185 7.07 -25.41 -60.15
CA LEU A 185 7.79 -24.30 -59.52
C LEU A 185 7.12 -23.75 -58.25
N ILE A 186 5.98 -24.30 -57.84
CA ILE A 186 5.21 -23.85 -56.67
C ILE A 186 5.05 -24.97 -55.66
N ILE A 187 5.25 -24.68 -54.38
CA ILE A 187 4.83 -25.53 -53.26
C ILE A 187 3.74 -24.84 -52.44
N ASN A 188 2.74 -25.62 -52.00
CA ASN A 188 1.68 -25.15 -51.09
C ASN A 188 1.66 -26.02 -49.84
N PHE A 189 1.51 -25.39 -48.67
CA PHE A 189 1.45 -26.07 -47.38
C PHE A 189 0.65 -25.28 -46.34
N THR A 190 0.29 -25.94 -45.24
CA THR A 190 -0.14 -25.28 -44.01
C THR A 190 1.04 -25.29 -43.05
N ALA A 191 1.40 -24.14 -42.50
CA ALA A 191 2.50 -24.05 -41.55
C ALA A 191 2.19 -24.91 -40.32
N PRO A 192 3.12 -25.80 -39.88
CA PRO A 192 2.94 -26.57 -38.66
C PRO A 192 2.87 -25.65 -37.44
N GLU A 193 2.20 -26.14 -36.41
CA GLU A 193 2.28 -25.57 -35.06
C GLU A 193 3.70 -25.77 -34.50
N VAL A 194 4.26 -24.73 -33.89
CA VAL A 194 5.62 -24.71 -33.35
C VAL A 194 5.61 -24.11 -31.95
N PRO A 195 6.36 -24.66 -30.98
CA PRO A 195 6.41 -24.12 -29.62
C PRO A 195 7.21 -22.80 -29.54
N SER A 196 7.98 -22.46 -30.58
CA SER A 196 8.68 -21.19 -30.69
C SER A 196 8.99 -20.86 -32.16
N THR A 197 9.19 -19.57 -32.44
CA THR A 197 9.45 -19.08 -33.80
C THR A 197 10.69 -19.76 -34.40
N SER A 198 10.53 -20.46 -35.52
CA SER A 198 11.51 -21.41 -36.06
C SER A 198 11.84 -21.17 -37.54
N GLU A 199 13.12 -21.29 -37.91
CA GLU A 199 13.58 -21.14 -39.30
C GLU A 199 13.34 -22.42 -40.12
N VAL A 200 12.90 -22.25 -41.38
CA VAL A 200 12.69 -23.33 -42.35
C VAL A 200 13.52 -23.09 -43.61
N GLU A 201 14.03 -24.17 -44.21
CA GLU A 201 14.76 -24.12 -45.48
C GLU A 201 14.32 -25.21 -46.45
N PHE A 202 14.12 -24.82 -47.71
CA PHE A 202 13.91 -25.69 -48.86
C PHE A 202 15.04 -25.55 -49.88
N LEU A 203 15.45 -26.66 -50.47
CA LEU A 203 16.36 -26.73 -51.61
C LEU A 203 15.56 -27.10 -52.87
N VAL A 204 15.70 -26.32 -53.94
CA VAL A 204 15.03 -26.54 -55.23
C VAL A 204 16.06 -26.88 -56.30
N THR A 205 15.85 -27.97 -57.03
CA THR A 205 16.75 -28.43 -58.11
C THR A 205 16.03 -28.42 -59.47
N ALA A 206 16.64 -27.85 -60.52
CA ALA A 206 16.12 -27.86 -61.90
C ALA A 206 17.10 -28.55 -62.85
N THR A 207 16.60 -29.38 -63.78
CA THR A 207 17.42 -30.10 -64.79
C THR A 207 16.87 -29.89 -66.21
N ASP A 208 17.74 -29.70 -67.20
CA ASP A 208 17.40 -29.53 -68.63
C ASP A 208 17.25 -30.86 -69.41
N ASP A 209 16.81 -30.74 -70.68
CA ASP A 209 16.57 -31.84 -71.60
C ASP A 209 17.83 -32.56 -72.10
N ARG A 210 19.00 -32.03 -71.76
CA ARG A 210 20.33 -32.57 -72.10
C ARG A 210 21.13 -33.00 -70.85
N GLY A 211 20.51 -32.91 -69.66
CA GLY A 211 20.98 -33.45 -68.39
C GLY A 211 21.79 -32.51 -67.51
N ALA A 212 21.93 -31.21 -67.80
CA ALA A 212 22.59 -30.29 -66.87
C ALA A 212 21.60 -29.70 -65.84
N SER A 213 22.07 -29.41 -64.62
CA SER A 213 21.22 -29.05 -63.48
C SER A 213 21.77 -27.91 -62.62
N SER A 214 20.88 -27.22 -61.88
CA SER A 214 21.22 -26.18 -60.89
C SER A 214 20.31 -26.24 -59.66
N GLU A 215 20.74 -25.58 -58.56
CA GLU A 215 20.07 -25.62 -57.24
C GLU A 215 19.87 -24.22 -56.64
N LEU A 216 18.82 -24.03 -55.83
CA LEU A 216 18.51 -22.80 -55.08
C LEU A 216 17.99 -23.10 -53.66
N SER A 217 18.61 -22.51 -52.63
CA SER A 217 18.09 -22.52 -51.24
C SER A 217 17.09 -21.38 -51.01
N VAL A 218 16.02 -21.70 -50.30
CA VAL A 218 14.90 -20.82 -49.99
C VAL A 218 14.59 -20.91 -48.49
N THR A 219 14.69 -19.79 -47.76
CA THR A 219 14.51 -19.73 -46.29
C THR A 219 13.41 -18.75 -45.86
N PHE A 220 12.73 -19.04 -44.74
CA PHE A 220 11.73 -18.19 -44.08
C PHE A 220 11.52 -18.62 -42.61
N MET A 221 10.86 -17.79 -41.78
CA MET A 221 10.48 -18.17 -40.42
C MET A 221 9.02 -18.62 -40.33
N ILE A 222 8.75 -19.61 -39.48
CA ILE A 222 7.40 -19.87 -38.95
C ILE A 222 7.28 -19.16 -37.60
N VAL A 223 6.34 -18.22 -37.49
CA VAL A 223 6.10 -17.42 -36.28
C VAL A 223 5.11 -18.16 -35.36
N ASN A 224 5.54 -18.46 -34.13
CA ASN A 224 4.69 -19.02 -33.07
C ASN A 224 3.66 -17.98 -32.58
N VAL A 225 2.49 -18.45 -32.15
CA VAL A 225 1.46 -17.65 -31.46
C VAL A 225 1.34 -18.13 -30.01
N ASN A 226 1.77 -17.27 -29.07
CA ASN A 226 1.75 -17.54 -27.62
C ASN A 226 0.35 -17.93 -27.10
N LYS A 227 0.29 -18.99 -26.29
CA LYS A 227 -0.88 -19.46 -25.56
C LYS A 227 -0.68 -19.25 -24.07
N ALA A 228 -1.74 -18.84 -23.38
CA ALA A 228 -1.66 -18.61 -21.94
C ALA A 228 -1.42 -19.92 -21.14
N PRO A 229 -0.78 -19.83 -19.96
CA PRO A 229 -0.59 -20.97 -19.06
C PRO A 229 -1.90 -21.61 -18.59
N ILE A 230 -1.85 -22.86 -18.14
CA ILE A 230 -2.98 -23.62 -17.61
C ILE A 230 -2.75 -23.89 -16.11
N LEU A 231 -3.74 -23.61 -15.26
CA LEU A 231 -3.79 -23.95 -13.84
C LEU A 231 -4.97 -24.90 -13.59
N ASN A 232 -4.71 -26.09 -13.05
CA ASN A 232 -5.72 -27.16 -12.91
C ASN A 232 -6.30 -27.30 -11.48
N ASP A 233 -5.74 -26.63 -10.48
CA ASP A 233 -6.19 -26.80 -9.09
C ASP A 233 -7.45 -26.00 -8.79
N THR A 234 -8.29 -26.58 -7.93
CA THR A 234 -9.57 -25.98 -7.55
C THR A 234 -9.82 -25.92 -6.05
N ASN A 235 -9.14 -26.75 -5.23
CA ASN A 235 -9.28 -26.73 -3.77
C ASN A 235 -8.16 -27.46 -3.02
N PHE A 236 -7.99 -27.12 -1.74
CA PHE A 236 -7.29 -27.93 -0.72
C PHE A 236 -7.89 -27.67 0.68
N VAL A 237 -7.47 -28.44 1.68
CA VAL A 237 -7.91 -28.32 3.08
C VAL A 237 -6.76 -27.83 3.95
N SER A 238 -7.01 -26.88 4.84
CA SER A 238 -6.03 -26.38 5.82
C SER A 238 -6.58 -26.48 7.24
N GLU A 239 -5.73 -26.89 8.17
CA GLU A 239 -6.02 -26.82 9.60
C GLU A 239 -5.86 -25.38 10.10
N PHE A 240 -6.74 -24.94 11.00
CA PHE A 240 -6.68 -23.60 11.58
C PHE A 240 -5.39 -23.39 12.38
N ASN A 241 -4.73 -22.25 12.16
CA ASN A 241 -3.49 -21.85 12.83
C ASN A 241 -2.34 -22.88 12.74
N GLN A 242 -2.38 -23.76 11.72
CA GLN A 242 -1.33 -24.72 11.42
C GLN A 242 -0.86 -24.58 9.98
N SER A 243 0.43 -24.85 9.76
CA SER A 243 1.03 -24.78 8.43
C SER A 243 0.63 -25.99 7.58
N THR A 244 0.04 -25.70 6.42
CA THR A 244 -0.39 -26.69 5.44
C THR A 244 0.39 -26.52 4.15
N GLU A 245 1.06 -27.57 3.69
CA GLU A 245 1.77 -27.57 2.40
C GLU A 245 0.84 -27.95 1.25
N PHE A 246 0.89 -27.22 0.13
CA PHE A 246 0.17 -27.53 -1.10
C PHE A 246 1.05 -27.27 -2.34
N THR A 247 0.75 -27.99 -3.43
CA THR A 247 1.49 -27.90 -4.69
C THR A 247 0.55 -27.53 -5.82
N LEU A 248 0.93 -26.56 -6.65
CA LEU A 248 0.15 -26.15 -7.82
C LEU A 248 0.49 -27.01 -9.06
N ASN A 249 -0.53 -27.46 -9.76
CA ASN A 249 -0.47 -28.15 -11.04
C ASN A 249 -0.66 -27.15 -12.19
N VAL A 250 0.45 -26.50 -12.56
CA VAL A 250 0.55 -25.54 -13.66
C VAL A 250 1.31 -26.12 -14.86
N GLN A 251 0.89 -25.76 -16.08
CA GLN A 251 1.52 -26.18 -17.33
C GLN A 251 1.42 -25.09 -18.38
N ASP A 252 2.44 -24.95 -19.24
CA ASP A 252 2.42 -24.03 -20.37
C ASP A 252 2.38 -24.80 -21.71
N PRO A 253 1.43 -24.52 -22.62
CA PRO A 253 1.34 -25.20 -23.91
C PRO A 253 2.51 -24.96 -24.87
N ASP A 254 3.19 -23.82 -24.76
CA ASP A 254 4.36 -23.47 -25.60
C ASP A 254 5.69 -23.76 -24.86
N ASN A 255 5.58 -24.22 -23.60
CA ASN A 255 6.67 -24.64 -22.72
C ASN A 255 7.58 -23.47 -22.31
N ASP A 256 6.96 -22.31 -22.11
CA ASP A 256 7.59 -21.11 -21.55
C ASP A 256 7.82 -21.23 -20.03
N GLU A 257 8.70 -20.39 -19.50
CA GLU A 257 9.01 -20.34 -18.07
C GLU A 257 7.86 -19.68 -17.30
N LEU A 258 7.38 -20.33 -16.23
CA LEU A 258 6.21 -19.88 -15.49
C LEU A 258 6.57 -19.19 -14.19
N THR A 259 5.83 -18.12 -13.89
CA THR A 259 5.85 -17.42 -12.61
C THR A 259 4.47 -17.45 -11.97
N VAL A 260 4.42 -17.61 -10.65
CA VAL A 260 3.18 -17.66 -9.87
C VAL A 260 3.16 -16.50 -8.89
N SER A 261 2.02 -15.82 -8.80
CA SER A 261 1.75 -14.82 -7.78
C SER A 261 0.36 -15.03 -7.16
N PHE A 262 0.26 -14.66 -5.89
CA PHE A 262 -0.99 -14.66 -5.14
C PHE A 262 -1.46 -13.21 -4.97
N ALA A 263 -2.77 -13.00 -4.85
CA ALA A 263 -3.31 -11.69 -4.49
C ALA A 263 -2.79 -11.22 -3.11
N SER A 264 -2.70 -9.90 -2.92
CA SER A 264 -2.22 -9.30 -1.66
C SER A 264 -3.22 -9.44 -0.51
N GLU A 265 -4.50 -9.58 -0.83
CA GLU A 265 -5.59 -9.73 0.14
C GLU A 265 -5.86 -11.22 0.37
N LEU A 266 -5.43 -11.72 1.54
CA LEU A 266 -5.55 -13.13 1.97
C LEU A 266 -6.32 -13.27 3.29
N ASP A 267 -7.08 -12.25 3.70
CA ASP A 267 -7.81 -12.23 4.99
C ASP A 267 -6.92 -12.63 6.19
N GLY A 268 -5.72 -12.08 6.26
CA GLY A 268 -4.73 -12.36 7.30
C GLY A 268 -3.99 -13.69 7.16
N ALA A 269 -4.35 -14.57 6.22
CA ALA A 269 -3.60 -15.79 5.95
C ALA A 269 -2.23 -15.49 5.34
N THR A 270 -1.26 -16.39 5.55
CA THR A 270 0.08 -16.26 4.97
C THR A 270 0.36 -17.38 3.98
N ILE A 271 0.97 -17.03 2.85
CA ILE A 271 1.51 -17.98 1.87
C ILE A 271 3.01 -17.79 1.76
N THR A 272 3.78 -18.85 1.97
CA THR A 272 5.23 -18.85 1.81
C THR A 272 5.67 -19.86 0.77
N VAL A 273 6.74 -19.53 0.04
CA VAL A 273 7.31 -20.41 -0.97
C VAL A 273 8.14 -21.50 -0.29
N VAL A 274 7.86 -22.76 -0.61
CA VAL A 274 8.65 -23.91 -0.14
C VAL A 274 9.67 -24.31 -1.21
N ASP A 275 9.21 -24.50 -2.45
CA ASP A 275 10.04 -24.85 -3.59
C ASP A 275 9.44 -24.28 -4.89
N GLU A 276 10.14 -23.32 -5.49
CA GLU A 276 9.74 -22.69 -6.76
C GLU A 276 9.76 -23.68 -7.93
N ALA A 277 10.68 -24.65 -7.93
CA ALA A 277 10.85 -25.58 -9.06
C ALA A 277 9.72 -26.61 -9.15
N SER A 278 9.09 -26.92 -8.02
CA SER A 278 7.93 -27.82 -7.96
C SER A 278 6.60 -27.09 -7.76
N PHE A 279 6.59 -25.75 -7.71
CA PHE A 279 5.42 -24.93 -7.38
C PHE A 279 4.76 -25.34 -6.05
N THR A 280 5.58 -25.56 -5.02
CA THR A 280 5.13 -25.94 -3.66
C THR A 280 5.17 -24.74 -2.72
N TYR A 281 4.08 -24.57 -1.97
CA TYR A 281 3.84 -23.46 -1.06
C TYR A 281 3.30 -23.94 0.29
N GLN A 282 3.42 -23.11 1.30
CA GLN A 282 2.82 -23.29 2.62
C GLN A 282 1.74 -22.25 2.83
N TYR A 283 0.60 -22.65 3.37
CA TYR A 283 -0.53 -21.82 3.74
C TYR A 283 -0.78 -21.92 5.24
N VAL A 284 -0.97 -20.78 5.92
CA VAL A 284 -1.41 -20.73 7.33
C VAL A 284 -2.65 -19.83 7.41
N SER A 285 -3.78 -20.38 7.86
CA SER A 285 -4.99 -19.59 8.10
C SER A 285 -4.89 -18.82 9.41
N ALA A 286 -5.15 -17.52 9.38
CA ALA A 286 -5.27 -16.68 10.57
C ALA A 286 -6.71 -16.62 11.14
N ILE A 287 -7.70 -17.07 10.36
CA ILE A 287 -9.12 -16.98 10.75
C ILE A 287 -9.71 -18.39 10.80
N ASN A 288 -10.41 -18.69 11.89
CA ASN A 288 -11.20 -19.90 12.06
C ASN A 288 -12.58 -19.69 11.43
N ARG A 289 -12.85 -20.32 10.28
CA ARG A 289 -14.08 -20.05 9.49
C ARG A 289 -14.64 -21.32 8.85
N ILE A 290 -15.96 -21.34 8.67
CA ILE A 290 -16.68 -22.45 8.01
C ILE A 290 -16.79 -22.22 6.49
N SER A 291 -16.81 -20.96 6.07
CA SER A 291 -16.82 -20.63 4.64
C SER A 291 -15.48 -20.99 4.02
N GLN A 292 -15.52 -21.38 2.74
CA GLN A 292 -14.28 -21.53 1.98
C GLN A 292 -13.56 -20.18 1.94
N ALA A 293 -12.23 -20.20 2.07
CA ALA A 293 -11.36 -19.04 1.88
C ALA A 293 -10.76 -19.11 0.47
N PRO A 294 -11.44 -18.56 -0.56
CA PRO A 294 -10.92 -18.58 -1.92
C PRO A 294 -9.65 -17.72 -2.02
N ILE A 295 -8.56 -18.30 -2.52
CA ILE A 295 -7.34 -17.55 -2.87
C ILE A 295 -7.28 -17.34 -4.37
N SER A 296 -6.95 -16.13 -4.80
CA SER A 296 -6.74 -15.81 -6.21
C SER A 296 -5.28 -16.02 -6.60
N VAL A 297 -5.06 -16.87 -7.59
CA VAL A 297 -3.72 -17.24 -8.08
C VAL A 297 -3.58 -16.78 -9.52
N SER A 298 -2.48 -16.11 -9.82
CA SER A 298 -2.09 -15.70 -11.17
C SER A 298 -0.85 -16.48 -11.61
N VAL A 299 -0.91 -17.07 -12.80
CA VAL A 299 0.20 -17.80 -13.43
C VAL A 299 0.53 -17.12 -14.75
N SER A 300 1.79 -16.70 -14.95
CA SER A 300 2.22 -15.98 -16.15
C SER A 300 3.47 -16.60 -16.76
N ASP A 301 3.49 -16.67 -18.10
CA ASP A 301 4.62 -17.00 -18.98
C ASP A 301 5.48 -15.75 -19.33
N GLY A 302 5.15 -14.57 -18.77
CA GLY A 302 5.78 -13.29 -19.07
C GLY A 302 5.12 -12.50 -20.23
N ILE A 303 4.17 -13.09 -20.97
CA ILE A 303 3.43 -12.47 -22.07
C ILE A 303 1.92 -12.47 -21.80
N ALA A 304 1.38 -13.64 -21.47
CA ALA A 304 0.00 -13.88 -21.06
C ALA A 304 -0.07 -14.30 -19.58
N THR A 305 -1.29 -14.25 -19.04
CA THR A 305 -1.55 -14.60 -17.64
C THR A 305 -2.88 -15.32 -17.54
N THR A 306 -2.90 -16.42 -16.78
CA THR A 306 -4.11 -17.14 -16.39
C THR A 306 -4.36 -16.92 -14.91
N GLN A 307 -5.59 -16.53 -14.58
CA GLN A 307 -6.04 -16.36 -13.21
C GLN A 307 -7.06 -17.43 -12.86
N ALA A 308 -6.93 -18.03 -11.69
CA ALA A 308 -7.92 -18.93 -11.13
C ALA A 308 -8.09 -18.71 -9.63
N THR A 309 -9.22 -19.17 -9.12
CA THR A 309 -9.52 -19.17 -7.70
C THR A 309 -9.40 -20.59 -7.16
N ILE A 310 -8.60 -20.77 -6.11
CA ILE A 310 -8.46 -22.04 -5.39
C ILE A 310 -9.24 -21.92 -4.08
N ASN A 311 -10.20 -22.80 -3.87
CA ASN A 311 -11.00 -22.78 -2.65
C ASN A 311 -10.27 -23.49 -1.49
N VAL A 312 -9.96 -22.78 -0.41
CA VAL A 312 -9.38 -23.39 0.79
C VAL A 312 -10.49 -23.72 1.78
N ALA A 313 -10.63 -24.99 2.16
CA ALA A 313 -11.52 -25.40 3.25
C ALA A 313 -10.75 -25.39 4.57
N ILE A 314 -11.23 -24.63 5.55
CA ILE A 314 -10.62 -24.58 6.89
C ILE A 314 -11.29 -25.61 7.80
N ILE A 315 -10.49 -26.37 8.53
CA ILE A 315 -10.92 -27.29 9.59
C ILE A 315 -10.27 -26.87 10.92
N ASP A 316 -10.90 -27.24 12.04
CA ASP A 316 -10.36 -27.06 13.39
C ASP A 316 -10.59 -28.33 14.23
N SER A 317 -9.59 -29.20 14.24
CA SER A 317 -9.64 -30.47 14.96
C SER A 317 -9.31 -30.35 16.46
N THR A 318 -9.09 -29.13 16.97
CA THR A 318 -8.82 -28.89 18.39
C THR A 318 -10.11 -28.75 19.20
N ALA A 319 -10.05 -29.02 20.50
CA ALA A 319 -11.23 -28.94 21.36
C ALA A 319 -11.44 -27.51 21.87
N ALA A 320 -12.66 -27.00 21.72
CA ALA A 320 -13.02 -25.66 22.16
C ALA A 320 -12.82 -25.45 23.66
N THR A 321 -12.46 -24.22 24.03
CA THR A 321 -12.31 -23.72 25.40
C THR A 321 -13.29 -22.58 25.64
N ILE A 322 -13.66 -22.35 26.90
CA ILE A 322 -14.46 -21.18 27.27
C ILE A 322 -13.50 -19.99 27.39
N ILE A 323 -13.67 -18.98 26.53
CA ILE A 323 -12.90 -17.74 26.60
C ILE A 323 -13.44 -16.88 27.74
N ASN A 324 -14.77 -16.77 27.82
CA ASN A 324 -15.44 -15.86 28.72
C ASN A 324 -16.75 -16.46 29.22
N VAL A 325 -17.10 -16.15 30.46
CA VAL A 325 -18.37 -16.53 31.08
C VAL A 325 -18.86 -15.37 31.93
N ASN A 326 -20.10 -14.96 31.71
CA ASN A 326 -20.75 -13.93 32.50
C ASN A 326 -22.01 -14.50 33.17
N PRO A 327 -22.16 -14.38 34.50
CA PRO A 327 -21.19 -13.90 35.47
C PRO A 327 -19.95 -14.78 35.59
N GLN A 328 -18.86 -14.21 36.11
CA GLN A 328 -17.60 -14.93 36.32
C GLN A 328 -17.73 -15.94 37.47
N ASN A 329 -16.76 -16.85 37.57
CA ASN A 329 -16.77 -17.86 38.61
C ASN A 329 -16.60 -17.26 40.01
N ASN A 330 -17.52 -17.60 40.91
CA ASN A 330 -17.72 -17.08 42.26
C ASN A 330 -18.20 -15.63 42.36
N SER A 331 -18.72 -15.04 41.28
CA SER A 331 -19.39 -13.74 41.29
C SER A 331 -20.45 -13.65 42.38
N GLN A 332 -20.53 -12.52 43.09
CA GLN A 332 -21.54 -12.27 44.11
C GLN A 332 -22.44 -11.11 43.69
N ALA A 333 -23.58 -10.97 44.36
CA ALA A 333 -24.62 -9.96 44.10
C ALA A 333 -25.09 -9.76 42.63
N VAL A 334 -24.96 -10.78 41.78
CA VAL A 334 -25.43 -10.77 40.39
C VAL A 334 -26.91 -10.37 40.31
N SER A 335 -27.27 -9.40 39.46
CA SER A 335 -28.68 -9.03 39.30
C SER A 335 -29.53 -10.25 38.94
N VAL A 336 -30.75 -10.36 39.47
CA VAL A 336 -31.67 -11.44 39.07
C VAL A 336 -32.12 -11.33 37.60
N ASN A 337 -31.90 -10.16 36.99
CA ASN A 337 -32.12 -9.91 35.57
C ASN A 337 -30.83 -9.98 34.75
N ALA A 338 -29.70 -10.39 35.36
CA ALA A 338 -28.43 -10.49 34.65
C ALA A 338 -28.56 -11.42 33.45
N SER A 339 -28.06 -10.95 32.32
CA SER A 339 -27.93 -11.76 31.11
C SER A 339 -26.75 -12.71 31.28
N LEU A 340 -27.02 -14.02 31.27
CA LEU A 340 -25.96 -15.03 31.34
C LEU A 340 -25.37 -15.23 29.95
N SER A 341 -24.05 -15.22 29.83
CA SER A 341 -23.38 -15.48 28.54
C SER A 341 -22.15 -16.36 28.66
N ILE A 342 -21.82 -17.08 27.58
CA ILE A 342 -20.59 -17.86 27.44
C ILE A 342 -20.05 -17.63 26.03
N ASP A 343 -18.75 -17.36 25.92
CA ASP A 343 -18.02 -17.26 24.66
C ASP A 343 -16.98 -18.39 24.55
N PHE A 344 -16.83 -18.96 23.35
CA PHE A 344 -16.00 -20.14 23.05
C PHE A 344 -14.82 -19.78 22.13
N SER A 345 -13.70 -20.51 22.26
CA SER A 345 -12.50 -20.34 21.40
C SER A 345 -12.72 -20.75 19.95
N ASP A 346 -13.74 -21.58 19.72
CA ASP A 346 -14.03 -22.17 18.42
C ASP A 346 -15.45 -21.82 17.99
N VAL A 347 -15.73 -22.01 16.70
CA VAL A 347 -17.09 -21.95 16.18
C VAL A 347 -17.82 -23.27 16.53
N MET A 348 -18.90 -23.16 17.29
CA MET A 348 -19.69 -24.27 17.84
C MET A 348 -20.88 -24.64 16.96
N LYS A 349 -21.31 -25.91 16.99
CA LYS A 349 -22.52 -26.37 16.28
C LYS A 349 -23.77 -26.09 17.09
N THR A 350 -24.69 -25.30 16.53
CA THR A 350 -26.02 -25.07 17.14
C THR A 350 -26.79 -26.38 17.36
N SER A 351 -26.61 -27.38 16.49
CA SER A 351 -27.24 -28.70 16.64
C SER A 351 -26.78 -29.51 17.86
N SER A 352 -25.62 -29.17 18.44
CA SER A 352 -25.09 -29.77 19.67
C SER A 352 -25.48 -28.98 20.92
N LEU A 353 -26.02 -27.77 20.75
CA LEU A 353 -26.51 -26.95 21.85
C LEU A 353 -27.90 -27.42 22.29
N SER A 354 -28.01 -27.76 23.57
CA SER A 354 -29.27 -28.18 24.18
C SER A 354 -29.34 -27.72 25.63
N VAL A 355 -30.53 -27.30 26.05
CA VAL A 355 -30.80 -26.75 27.38
C VAL A 355 -32.05 -27.38 27.98
N ASN A 356 -32.21 -27.24 29.31
CA ASN A 356 -33.49 -27.52 29.96
C ASN A 356 -34.53 -26.45 29.57
N GLU A 357 -35.52 -26.79 28.74
CA GLU A 357 -36.66 -25.90 28.45
C GLU A 357 -37.64 -25.78 29.64
N THR A 358 -37.63 -26.78 30.53
CA THR A 358 -38.43 -26.83 31.75
C THR A 358 -37.58 -27.26 32.93
N ALA A 359 -37.85 -26.71 34.11
CA ALA A 359 -37.13 -27.08 35.33
C ALA A 359 -37.34 -28.57 35.66
N GLY A 360 -36.27 -29.28 36.02
CA GLY A 360 -36.32 -30.72 36.22
C GLY A 360 -34.94 -31.36 36.34
N GLY A 361 -34.80 -32.62 35.90
CA GLY A 361 -33.49 -33.27 35.84
C GLY A 361 -32.57 -32.55 34.85
N CYS A 362 -31.29 -32.42 35.20
CA CYS A 362 -30.29 -31.78 34.36
C CYS A 362 -30.00 -32.59 33.09
N VAL A 363 -30.29 -31.99 31.93
CA VAL A 363 -30.06 -32.58 30.60
C VAL A 363 -29.51 -31.52 29.64
N GLY A 364 -28.88 -31.97 28.56
CA GLY A 364 -28.36 -31.10 27.51
C GLY A 364 -26.94 -30.61 27.77
N SER A 365 -26.41 -29.86 26.81
CA SER A 365 -25.03 -29.41 26.78
C SER A 365 -24.76 -28.15 27.59
N LEU A 366 -25.80 -27.37 27.90
CA LEU A 366 -25.74 -26.19 28.76
C LEU A 366 -26.77 -26.30 29.89
N GLN A 367 -26.30 -26.27 31.14
CA GLN A 367 -27.11 -26.59 32.31
C GLN A 367 -26.92 -25.57 33.43
N LEU A 368 -28.02 -25.11 34.03
CA LEU A 368 -28.00 -24.17 35.16
C LEU A 368 -28.75 -24.77 36.37
N SER A 369 -28.15 -24.72 37.55
CA SER A 369 -28.71 -25.29 38.78
C SER A 369 -28.47 -24.38 39.98
N ASP A 370 -29.35 -24.40 40.98
CA ASP A 370 -29.16 -23.75 42.29
C ASP A 370 -29.03 -24.76 43.44
N ASP A 371 -28.89 -26.06 43.13
CA ASP A 371 -28.91 -27.17 44.08
C ASP A 371 -27.85 -28.24 43.78
N ASP A 372 -26.71 -27.81 43.25
CA ASP A 372 -25.57 -28.65 42.87
C ASP A 372 -25.94 -29.75 41.85
N PHE A 373 -26.76 -29.35 40.87
CA PHE A 373 -27.27 -30.17 39.77
C PHE A 373 -28.12 -31.37 40.20
N SER A 374 -28.76 -31.29 41.37
CA SER A 374 -29.84 -32.20 41.73
C SER A 374 -31.07 -31.95 40.86
N SER A 375 -31.29 -30.70 40.49
CA SER A 375 -32.21 -30.23 39.47
C SER A 375 -31.60 -29.07 38.68
N CYS A 376 -32.11 -28.84 37.47
CA CYS A 376 -31.72 -27.73 36.62
C CYS A 376 -32.92 -26.82 36.34
N LEU A 377 -32.65 -25.52 36.23
CA LEU A 377 -33.62 -24.49 35.91
C LEU A 377 -34.00 -24.54 34.43
N ALA A 378 -35.15 -23.95 34.12
CA ALA A 378 -35.56 -23.69 32.74
C ALA A 378 -34.76 -22.50 32.17
N ILE A 379 -34.24 -22.66 30.96
CA ILE A 379 -33.69 -21.56 30.15
C ILE A 379 -34.76 -21.19 29.12
N THR A 380 -35.36 -20.01 29.28
CA THR A 380 -36.56 -19.61 28.51
C THR A 380 -36.26 -18.81 27.26
N SER A 381 -35.07 -18.22 27.19
CA SER A 381 -34.56 -17.51 26.02
C SER A 381 -33.11 -17.92 25.80
N LEU A 382 -32.76 -18.05 24.53
CA LEU A 382 -31.41 -18.34 24.10
C LEU A 382 -31.16 -17.55 22.82
N ASN A 383 -30.15 -16.71 22.85
CA ASN A 383 -29.68 -15.92 21.73
C ASN A 383 -28.25 -16.33 21.42
N LEU A 384 -27.95 -16.52 20.15
CA LEU A 384 -26.65 -16.99 19.69
C LEU A 384 -25.93 -15.82 19.02
N SER A 385 -24.68 -15.62 19.38
CA SER A 385 -23.77 -14.70 18.71
C SER A 385 -22.69 -15.48 17.96
N GLY A 386 -22.14 -14.86 16.93
CA GLY A 386 -21.03 -15.41 16.15
C GLY A 386 -21.22 -15.30 14.65
N PRO A 387 -20.34 -15.93 13.85
CA PRO A 387 -20.43 -15.88 12.40
C PRO A 387 -21.76 -16.51 11.95
N GLU A 388 -22.74 -15.67 11.66
CA GLU A 388 -24.03 -16.09 11.13
C GLU A 388 -23.80 -16.68 9.74
N SER A 389 -23.79 -18.02 9.64
CA SER A 389 -24.25 -18.66 8.41
C SER A 389 -25.71 -18.28 8.21
N ASP A 390 -26.18 -18.09 6.97
CA ASP A 390 -27.58 -17.79 6.58
C ASP A 390 -28.67 -18.72 7.20
N THR A 391 -28.26 -19.73 7.99
CA THR A 391 -29.07 -20.80 8.55
C THR A 391 -28.96 -20.96 10.09
N ASN A 392 -28.38 -20.02 10.86
CA ASN A 392 -28.20 -20.11 12.33
C ASN A 392 -27.58 -21.44 12.82
N THR A 393 -26.74 -22.07 11.98
CA THR A 393 -26.26 -23.44 12.20
C THR A 393 -25.05 -23.50 13.14
N TYR A 394 -24.39 -22.35 13.35
CA TYR A 394 -23.18 -22.23 14.16
C TYR A 394 -23.22 -20.96 15.01
N PHE A 395 -22.40 -20.94 16.05
CA PHE A 395 -22.28 -19.81 17.00
C PHE A 395 -20.90 -19.82 17.66
N ASN A 396 -20.45 -18.71 18.22
CA ASN A 396 -19.26 -18.66 19.09
C ASN A 396 -19.59 -18.10 20.49
N GLY A 397 -20.77 -17.53 20.67
CA GLY A 397 -21.29 -17.11 21.96
C GLY A 397 -22.75 -17.48 22.14
N VAL A 398 -23.14 -17.71 23.39
CA VAL A 398 -24.52 -17.98 23.78
C VAL A 398 -24.91 -17.07 24.92
N THR A 399 -26.02 -16.36 24.74
CA THR A 399 -26.61 -15.48 25.74
C THR A 399 -28.00 -15.98 26.10
N PHE A 400 -28.31 -16.11 27.38
CA PHE A 400 -29.55 -16.72 27.84
C PHE A 400 -30.04 -16.12 29.16
N SER A 401 -31.36 -16.19 29.36
CA SER A 401 -31.99 -15.62 30.56
C SER A 401 -32.86 -16.68 31.24
N PRO A 402 -32.46 -17.16 32.43
CA PRO A 402 -33.28 -17.97 33.31
C PRO A 402 -34.09 -17.10 34.28
N ALA A 403 -35.08 -17.70 34.95
CA ALA A 403 -35.75 -17.05 36.08
C ALA A 403 -34.91 -17.19 37.37
N LEU A 404 -34.02 -16.23 37.62
CA LEU A 404 -33.22 -16.19 38.84
C LEU A 404 -34.02 -15.68 40.05
N GLN A 405 -33.56 -16.03 41.25
CA GLN A 405 -34.12 -15.62 42.53
C GLN A 405 -33.03 -14.95 43.35
N GLN A 406 -33.38 -13.86 44.03
CA GLN A 406 -32.47 -13.10 44.89
C GLN A 406 -31.81 -13.98 45.96
N ASN A 407 -30.60 -13.59 46.38
CA ASN A 407 -29.85 -14.26 47.45
C ASN A 407 -29.71 -15.78 47.26
N ARG A 408 -29.55 -16.23 46.01
CA ARG A 408 -29.27 -17.62 45.67
C ARG A 408 -27.96 -17.78 44.94
N THR A 409 -27.31 -18.90 45.19
CA THR A 409 -26.13 -19.36 44.45
C THR A 409 -26.56 -20.31 43.35
N TYR A 410 -26.06 -20.07 42.15
CA TYR A 410 -26.26 -20.82 40.92
C TYR A 410 -24.95 -21.40 40.42
N LYS A 411 -25.02 -22.55 39.75
CA LYS A 411 -23.93 -23.21 39.04
C LYS A 411 -24.35 -23.42 37.59
N LEU A 412 -23.57 -22.85 36.69
CA LEU A 412 -23.62 -23.06 35.26
C LEU A 412 -22.64 -24.16 34.88
N ARG A 413 -23.03 -25.05 33.97
CA ARG A 413 -22.22 -26.16 33.49
C ARG A 413 -22.33 -26.32 31.99
N VAL A 414 -21.18 -26.46 31.34
CA VAL A 414 -21.08 -26.89 29.94
C VAL A 414 -20.59 -28.34 29.90
N THR A 415 -21.19 -29.19 29.07
CA THR A 415 -20.83 -30.62 28.96
C THR A 415 -20.12 -30.94 27.65
N GLU A 416 -19.50 -32.12 27.60
CA GLU A 416 -18.85 -32.71 26.41
C GLU A 416 -19.84 -33.01 25.26
N ASP A 417 -21.15 -32.85 25.47
CA ASP A 417 -22.13 -32.97 24.39
C ASP A 417 -22.07 -31.77 23.43
N LEU A 418 -21.44 -30.65 23.83
CA LEU A 418 -21.20 -29.50 22.98
C LEU A 418 -19.96 -29.73 22.12
N VAL A 419 -20.10 -29.59 20.80
CA VAL A 419 -19.00 -29.81 19.83
C VAL A 419 -18.78 -28.60 18.94
N ASN A 420 -17.53 -28.41 18.51
CA ASN A 420 -17.16 -27.42 17.52
C ASN A 420 -17.64 -27.83 16.10
N PHE A 421 -17.42 -26.97 15.11
CA PHE A 421 -17.88 -27.20 13.74
C PHE A 421 -17.23 -28.42 13.05
N ASP A 422 -16.11 -28.95 13.57
CA ASP A 422 -15.47 -30.19 13.13
C ASP A 422 -15.88 -31.43 13.96
N ASP A 423 -16.95 -31.33 14.76
CA ASP A 423 -17.44 -32.40 15.66
C ASP A 423 -16.47 -32.76 16.81
N THR A 424 -15.54 -31.86 17.15
CA THR A 424 -14.65 -32.04 18.31
C THR A 424 -15.34 -31.55 19.58
N ALA A 425 -15.47 -32.42 20.58
CA ALA A 425 -16.05 -32.09 21.89
C ALA A 425 -15.11 -31.23 22.74
N ILE A 426 -15.68 -30.42 23.64
CA ILE A 426 -14.88 -29.70 24.65
C ILE A 426 -14.08 -30.67 25.54
N ASN A 427 -12.90 -30.25 26.00
CA ASN A 427 -11.93 -31.14 26.67
C ASN A 427 -12.41 -31.76 28.01
N ALA A 428 -13.33 -31.10 28.73
CA ALA A 428 -13.93 -31.59 29.98
C ALA A 428 -15.18 -30.77 30.36
N GLN A 429 -15.99 -31.28 31.29
CA GLN A 429 -17.10 -30.53 31.89
C GLN A 429 -16.57 -29.33 32.71
N GLU A 430 -16.96 -28.12 32.30
CA GLU A 430 -16.64 -26.86 32.99
C GLU A 430 -17.81 -26.40 33.86
N ILE A 431 -17.52 -25.88 35.06
CA ILE A 431 -18.54 -25.37 36.01
C ILE A 431 -18.17 -23.97 36.48
N THR A 432 -19.12 -23.04 36.37
CA THR A 432 -19.04 -21.66 36.87
C THR A 432 -20.11 -21.45 37.95
N GLU A 433 -19.72 -20.98 39.13
CA GLU A 433 -20.64 -20.65 40.24
C GLU A 433 -20.87 -19.13 40.32
N PHE A 434 -22.07 -18.66 40.69
CA PHE A 434 -22.33 -17.24 40.99
C PHE A 434 -23.49 -17.08 41.98
N SER A 435 -23.59 -15.97 42.69
CA SER A 435 -24.69 -15.65 43.61
C SER A 435 -25.39 -14.35 43.23
N THR A 436 -26.71 -14.30 43.32
CA THR A 436 -27.51 -13.11 42.98
C THR A 436 -27.72 -12.12 44.14
N GLY A 437 -27.77 -10.81 43.84
CA GLY A 437 -27.88 -9.67 44.78
C GLY A 437 -29.25 -9.02 44.92
N SER A 438 -29.30 -7.79 45.47
CA SER A 438 -30.51 -6.96 45.65
C SER A 438 -30.90 -6.18 44.39
N ASP A 439 -32.18 -5.77 44.28
CA ASP A 439 -32.83 -5.13 43.11
C ASP A 439 -32.79 -3.57 43.16
N ASP A 440 -31.69 -2.95 43.62
CA ASP A 440 -31.64 -1.49 43.87
C ASP A 440 -30.56 -0.75 43.06
N LEU A 441 -30.60 0.59 43.11
CA LEU A 441 -29.54 1.46 42.58
C LEU A 441 -28.35 1.43 43.53
N VAL A 442 -27.17 1.02 43.05
CA VAL A 442 -25.98 0.76 43.89
C VAL A 442 -24.91 1.81 43.64
N ILE A 443 -24.20 2.24 44.70
CA ILE A 443 -22.99 3.06 44.62
C ILE A 443 -21.80 2.14 44.35
N THR A 444 -21.11 2.33 43.23
CA THR A 444 -20.07 1.41 42.74
C THR A 444 -18.65 1.93 42.94
N GLU A 445 -18.45 3.25 42.89
CA GLU A 445 -17.14 3.87 42.98
C GLU A 445 -17.21 5.24 43.67
N VAL A 446 -16.21 5.58 44.49
CA VAL A 446 -16.07 6.88 45.15
C VAL A 446 -14.65 7.40 44.96
N VAL A 447 -14.51 8.52 44.26
CA VAL A 447 -13.20 9.04 43.84
C VAL A 447 -12.39 9.64 44.99
N ALA A 448 -11.07 9.52 44.89
CA ALA A 448 -10.12 10.32 45.64
C ALA A 448 -10.05 11.76 45.15
N ILE A 449 -9.77 12.67 46.09
CA ILE A 449 -9.34 14.02 45.74
C ILE A 449 -8.00 14.33 46.38
N ARG A 450 -7.20 15.14 45.68
CA ARG A 450 -5.84 15.50 46.10
C ARG A 450 -5.83 16.73 47.01
N PHE A 451 -6.69 17.70 46.74
CA PHE A 451 -6.81 18.93 47.50
C PHE A 451 -8.22 19.08 48.07
N GLY A 452 -8.35 19.64 49.28
CA GLY A 452 -9.66 19.86 49.90
C GLY A 452 -10.57 20.87 49.16
N THR A 453 -10.07 21.50 48.09
CA THR A 453 -10.81 22.38 47.17
C THR A 453 -11.36 21.67 45.95
N ASP A 454 -11.00 20.42 45.74
CA ASP A 454 -11.48 19.65 44.60
C ASP A 454 -12.92 19.21 44.83
N ALA A 455 -13.64 19.07 43.72
CA ALA A 455 -14.98 18.53 43.71
C ALA A 455 -14.89 17.02 43.47
N PRO A 456 -15.29 16.19 44.44
CA PRO A 456 -15.28 14.76 44.23
C PRO A 456 -16.54 14.30 43.49
N TRP A 457 -16.48 13.10 42.91
CA TRP A 457 -17.59 12.40 42.30
C TRP A 457 -17.71 10.97 42.82
N PHE A 458 -18.90 10.42 42.74
CA PHE A 458 -19.16 9.01 42.99
C PHE A 458 -19.99 8.44 41.84
N GLU A 459 -19.98 7.14 41.66
CA GLU A 459 -20.70 6.45 40.60
C GLU A 459 -21.88 5.66 41.15
N VAL A 460 -22.94 5.57 40.35
CA VAL A 460 -24.06 4.67 40.59
C VAL A 460 -24.28 3.72 39.42
N TYR A 461 -24.77 2.52 39.71
CA TYR A 461 -25.13 1.48 38.76
C TYR A 461 -26.60 1.08 38.90
N ASN A 462 -27.36 1.10 37.80
CA ASN A 462 -28.75 0.64 37.79
C ASN A 462 -28.82 -0.90 37.73
N GLY A 463 -28.69 -1.55 38.89
CA GLY A 463 -28.88 -2.98 39.04
C GLY A 463 -30.35 -3.44 39.09
N THR A 464 -31.30 -2.49 39.00
CA THR A 464 -32.73 -2.79 39.09
C THR A 464 -33.26 -3.49 37.83
N GLY A 465 -34.47 -4.04 37.89
CA GLY A 465 -35.12 -4.67 36.73
C GLY A 465 -35.79 -3.73 35.73
N SER A 466 -35.62 -2.41 35.85
CA SER A 466 -36.23 -1.42 34.96
C SER A 466 -35.42 -0.12 34.88
N ASP A 467 -35.64 0.69 33.85
CA ASP A 467 -35.03 2.02 33.79
C ASP A 467 -35.46 2.86 35.00
N ILE A 468 -34.53 3.63 35.56
CA ILE A 468 -34.79 4.50 36.71
C ILE A 468 -34.55 5.96 36.33
N ASN A 469 -35.17 6.87 37.08
CA ASN A 469 -34.86 8.29 36.98
C ASN A 469 -34.16 8.75 38.26
N LEU A 470 -32.99 9.37 38.13
CA LEU A 470 -32.23 9.87 39.28
C LEU A 470 -33.02 10.89 40.12
N ALA A 471 -33.97 11.62 39.54
CA ALA A 471 -34.82 12.57 40.27
C ALA A 471 -35.70 11.91 41.35
N ASP A 472 -35.91 10.59 41.27
CA ASP A 472 -36.64 9.81 42.28
C ASP A 472 -35.79 9.47 43.52
N TYR A 473 -34.54 9.93 43.54
CA TYR A 473 -33.55 9.65 44.59
C TYR A 473 -32.93 10.94 45.15
N LYS A 474 -32.25 10.81 46.29
CA LYS A 474 -31.47 11.88 46.90
C LYS A 474 -30.15 11.36 47.43
N VAL A 475 -29.19 12.27 47.60
CA VAL A 475 -27.86 11.94 48.12
C VAL A 475 -27.63 12.68 49.43
N ARG A 476 -27.20 11.96 50.46
CA ARG A 476 -26.70 12.54 51.71
C ARG A 476 -25.19 12.32 51.80
N THR A 477 -24.46 13.40 51.98
CA THR A 477 -23.01 13.37 52.17
C THR A 477 -22.54 14.60 52.95
N LYS A 478 -21.27 14.66 53.33
CA LYS A 478 -20.66 15.88 53.84
C LYS A 478 -20.61 16.93 52.74
N SER A 479 -20.59 18.20 53.12
CA SER A 479 -20.47 19.28 52.16
C SER A 479 -19.47 20.34 52.61
N ARG A 480 -18.83 20.99 51.65
CA ARG A 480 -17.96 22.14 51.88
C ARG A 480 -18.57 23.39 51.26
N ASN A 481 -18.48 24.49 51.98
CA ASN A 481 -18.83 25.80 51.46
C ASN A 481 -17.60 26.39 50.75
N SER A 482 -17.68 26.60 49.44
CA SER A 482 -16.58 27.16 48.65
C SER A 482 -16.23 28.61 48.99
N SER A 483 -17.15 29.37 49.62
CA SER A 483 -16.90 30.78 49.97
C SER A 483 -16.03 30.98 51.21
N ASP A 484 -16.14 30.09 52.20
CA ASP A 484 -15.44 30.23 53.49
C ASP A 484 -14.67 28.96 53.92
N GLY A 485 -14.76 27.88 53.14
CA GLY A 485 -14.10 26.61 53.39
C GLY A 485 -14.70 25.76 54.50
N SER A 486 -15.81 26.18 55.13
CA SER A 486 -16.46 25.45 56.22
C SER A 486 -17.01 24.09 55.73
N ILE A 487 -16.90 23.07 56.59
CA ILE A 487 -17.38 21.72 56.32
C ILE A 487 -18.61 21.44 57.18
N THR A 488 -19.70 21.06 56.53
CA THR A 488 -20.93 20.59 57.18
C THR A 488 -20.90 19.06 57.25
N SER A 489 -21.26 18.50 58.41
CA SER A 489 -21.16 17.07 58.68
C SER A 489 -22.15 16.22 57.87
N SER A 490 -23.24 16.81 57.38
CA SER A 490 -24.23 16.14 56.54
C SER A 490 -25.10 17.17 55.83
N THR A 491 -25.29 16.98 54.53
CA THR A 491 -26.11 17.81 53.65
C THR A 491 -26.85 16.91 52.67
N MET A 492 -28.11 17.26 52.40
CA MET A 492 -28.94 16.59 51.40
C MET A 492 -28.81 17.31 50.06
N PHE A 493 -28.57 16.55 48.99
CA PHE A 493 -28.57 17.01 47.61
C PHE A 493 -29.69 16.32 46.83
N ASN A 494 -30.41 17.09 46.01
CA ASN A 494 -31.33 16.51 45.03
C ASN A 494 -30.51 16.03 43.83
N LEU A 495 -30.93 14.90 43.27
CA LEU A 495 -30.40 14.40 42.01
C LEU A 495 -31.20 14.99 40.82
N PRO A 496 -30.58 15.15 39.63
CA PRO A 496 -31.24 15.74 38.48
C PRO A 496 -32.20 14.77 37.78
N ASN A 497 -33.02 15.30 36.87
CA ASN A 497 -33.87 14.49 36.01
C ASN A 497 -33.02 13.85 34.91
N GLN A 498 -32.62 12.61 35.12
CA GLN A 498 -31.78 11.84 34.19
C GLN A 498 -32.17 10.37 34.26
N LEU A 499 -32.46 9.79 33.10
CA LEU A 499 -32.82 8.39 32.97
C LEU A 499 -31.55 7.55 32.91
N ILE A 500 -31.47 6.51 33.75
CA ILE A 500 -30.42 5.50 33.70
C ILE A 500 -31.10 4.18 33.33
N GLU A 501 -30.73 3.63 32.17
CA GLU A 501 -31.26 2.36 31.68
C GLU A 501 -30.77 1.18 32.55
N VAL A 502 -31.46 0.04 32.49
CA VAL A 502 -31.03 -1.17 33.22
C VAL A 502 -29.62 -1.57 32.79
N GLY A 503 -28.73 -1.80 33.76
CA GLY A 503 -27.36 -2.24 33.52
C GLY A 503 -26.38 -1.11 33.16
N GLU A 504 -26.82 0.16 33.16
CA GLU A 504 -25.95 1.30 32.87
C GLU A 504 -25.41 1.97 34.14
N TYR A 505 -24.33 2.72 33.98
CA TYR A 505 -23.61 3.46 35.02
C TYR A 505 -23.74 4.97 34.81
N ALA A 506 -23.68 5.74 35.89
CA ALA A 506 -23.59 7.20 35.82
C ALA A 506 -22.75 7.80 36.95
N ILE A 507 -21.92 8.77 36.58
CA ILE A 507 -21.10 9.57 37.50
C ILE A 507 -21.96 10.69 38.07
N ILE A 508 -22.01 10.80 39.38
CA ILE A 508 -22.64 11.91 40.10
C ILE A 508 -21.55 12.88 40.57
N HIS A 509 -21.50 14.06 39.96
CA HIS A 509 -20.49 15.07 40.22
C HIS A 509 -21.11 16.35 40.80
N SER A 510 -20.34 17.09 41.59
CA SER A 510 -20.74 18.46 41.98
C SER A 510 -20.92 19.35 40.76
N ARG A 511 -21.95 20.20 40.73
CA ARG A 511 -22.16 21.19 39.67
C ARG A 511 -20.98 22.19 39.56
N PHE A 512 -20.40 22.35 38.37
CA PHE A 512 -19.39 23.34 37.98
C PHE A 512 -19.50 23.68 36.48
N GLY A 513 -18.83 24.73 36.00
CA GLY A 513 -18.91 25.16 34.60
C GLY A 513 -20.02 26.20 34.36
N ASP A 514 -20.28 26.50 33.09
CA ASP A 514 -21.31 27.44 32.65
C ASP A 514 -22.61 26.73 32.20
N GLU A 515 -23.62 27.52 31.79
CA GLU A 515 -24.91 26.97 31.35
C GLU A 515 -24.75 26.09 30.10
N LEU A 516 -23.93 26.49 29.12
CA LEU A 516 -23.67 25.69 27.92
C LEU A 516 -23.04 24.34 28.25
N PHE A 517 -22.08 24.30 29.16
CA PHE A 517 -21.48 23.04 29.62
C PHE A 517 -22.51 22.13 30.28
N HIS A 518 -23.43 22.69 31.07
CA HIS A 518 -24.51 21.91 31.67
C HIS A 518 -25.50 21.38 30.64
N ASP A 519 -25.86 22.18 29.63
CA ASP A 519 -26.75 21.75 28.55
C ASP A 519 -26.15 20.57 27.75
N ALA A 520 -24.82 20.56 27.56
CA ALA A 520 -24.11 19.41 26.99
C ALA A 520 -24.12 18.21 27.94
N ALA A 521 -23.86 18.43 29.22
CA ALA A 521 -23.85 17.34 30.20
C ALA A 521 -25.22 16.69 30.40
N GLU A 522 -26.32 17.43 30.29
CA GLU A 522 -27.68 16.87 30.32
C GLU A 522 -27.95 15.91 29.16
N GLN A 523 -27.18 16.01 28.07
CA GLN A 523 -27.23 15.08 26.93
C GLN A 523 -26.26 13.90 27.10
N ASN A 524 -25.27 14.02 27.99
CA ASN A 524 -24.30 12.96 28.28
C ASN A 524 -24.87 12.01 29.34
N LYS A 525 -25.27 10.80 28.90
CA LYS A 525 -25.88 9.80 29.80
C LYS A 525 -24.97 9.34 30.95
N TYR A 526 -23.66 9.50 30.81
CA TYR A 526 -22.66 8.98 31.74
C TYR A 526 -22.39 9.88 32.94
N ILE A 527 -22.89 11.12 32.95
CA ILE A 527 -22.62 12.08 34.03
C ILE A 527 -23.86 12.88 34.40
N ALA A 528 -23.99 13.15 35.69
CA ALA A 528 -25.07 13.91 36.29
C ALA A 528 -24.49 14.92 37.30
N PHE A 529 -25.04 16.13 37.32
CA PHE A 529 -24.60 17.18 38.24
C PHE A 529 -25.56 17.40 39.41
N ILE A 530 -25.01 17.47 40.63
CA ILE A 530 -25.76 17.79 41.86
C ILE A 530 -25.36 19.13 42.47
N GLY A 531 -26.35 19.80 43.06
CA GLY A 531 -26.23 21.12 43.67
C GLY A 531 -26.86 22.24 42.84
N GLU A 532 -27.46 23.21 43.53
CA GLU A 532 -28.19 24.32 42.90
C GLU A 532 -27.26 25.30 42.17
N ALA A 533 -27.75 25.85 41.06
CA ALA A 533 -27.09 26.93 40.33
C ALA A 533 -26.87 28.14 41.26
N GLY A 534 -25.61 28.53 41.47
CA GLY A 534 -25.22 29.63 42.37
C GLY A 534 -25.05 29.27 43.85
N SER A 535 -25.30 28.02 44.27
CA SER A 535 -24.94 27.56 45.61
C SER A 535 -23.41 27.52 45.77
N THR A 536 -22.90 27.89 46.94
CA THR A 536 -21.49 27.67 47.32
C THR A 536 -21.29 26.35 48.05
N ILE A 537 -22.37 25.63 48.39
CA ILE A 537 -22.32 24.36 49.08
C ILE A 537 -22.15 23.22 48.08
N ARG A 538 -21.03 22.48 48.18
CA ARG A 538 -20.69 21.36 47.31
C ARG A 538 -20.51 20.05 48.10
N PRO A 539 -20.80 18.88 47.52
CA PRO A 539 -20.40 17.58 48.07
C PRO A 539 -18.91 17.57 48.42
N TYR A 540 -18.54 16.90 49.50
CA TYR A 540 -17.15 16.90 49.97
C TYR A 540 -16.79 15.66 50.77
N TRP A 541 -15.69 15.03 50.40
CA TRP A 541 -14.93 14.11 51.24
C TRP A 541 -13.45 14.28 50.92
N PHE A 542 -12.59 13.74 51.78
CA PHE A 542 -11.14 13.72 51.55
C PHE A 542 -10.67 12.28 51.78
N VAL A 543 -9.77 12.05 52.74
CA VAL A 543 -9.36 10.68 53.14
C VAL A 543 -10.44 9.88 53.88
N ASN A 544 -11.53 10.54 54.29
CA ASN A 544 -12.64 9.92 54.99
C ASN A 544 -13.95 10.65 54.69
N GLY A 545 -15.07 9.93 54.73
CA GLY A 545 -16.38 10.46 54.39
C GLY A 545 -17.44 9.36 54.33
N PHE A 546 -18.60 9.74 53.84
CA PHE A 546 -19.67 8.82 53.51
C PHE A 546 -20.46 9.35 52.31
N VAL A 547 -21.07 8.43 51.58
CA VAL A 547 -22.08 8.71 50.55
C VAL A 547 -23.26 7.82 50.86
N GLU A 548 -24.44 8.40 50.88
CA GLU A 548 -25.69 7.66 51.07
C GLU A 548 -26.67 8.05 49.99
N LEU A 549 -27.18 7.03 49.32
CA LEU A 549 -28.28 7.14 48.39
C LEU A 549 -29.58 6.85 49.13
N LEU A 550 -30.58 7.69 48.91
CA LEU A 550 -31.86 7.68 49.61
C LEU A 550 -33.01 7.69 48.60
N SER A 551 -34.16 7.17 49.05
CA SER A 551 -35.44 7.39 48.37
C SER A 551 -35.72 8.89 48.18
N GLY A 552 -36.55 9.24 47.19
CA GLY A 552 -36.88 10.64 46.87
C GLY A 552 -37.53 11.42 48.02
N ASP A 553 -38.15 10.74 49.00
CA ASP A 553 -38.68 11.35 50.23
C ASP A 553 -37.64 11.46 51.37
N ALA A 554 -36.41 10.97 51.14
CA ALA A 554 -35.29 10.91 52.08
C ALA A 554 -35.56 10.12 53.36
N THR A 555 -36.43 9.10 53.31
CA THR A 555 -36.79 8.30 54.49
C THR A 555 -36.12 6.93 54.53
N THR A 556 -35.73 6.38 53.38
CA THR A 556 -35.21 5.01 53.24
C THR A 556 -33.85 5.06 52.56
N THR A 557 -32.87 4.33 53.10
CA THR A 557 -31.54 4.16 52.50
C THR A 557 -31.67 3.14 51.38
N ILE A 558 -31.13 3.49 50.22
CA ILE A 558 -31.07 2.61 49.04
C ILE A 558 -29.72 1.91 49.04
N ASP A 559 -28.64 2.69 49.12
CA ASP A 559 -27.28 2.20 49.31
C ASP A 559 -26.48 3.19 50.17
N PHE A 560 -25.43 2.70 50.83
CA PHE A 560 -24.60 3.46 51.74
C PHE A 560 -23.16 2.97 51.72
N VAL A 561 -22.23 3.92 51.73
CA VAL A 561 -20.83 3.64 52.03
C VAL A 561 -20.28 4.69 53.00
N ARG A 562 -19.56 4.22 54.02
CA ARG A 562 -18.67 5.05 54.83
C ARG A 562 -17.25 4.52 54.79
N PHE A 563 -16.29 5.43 54.78
CA PHE A 563 -14.89 5.09 54.55
C PHE A 563 -13.93 5.90 55.42
N GLY A 564 -12.75 5.32 55.63
CA GLY A 564 -11.72 5.87 56.51
C GLY A 564 -12.19 5.90 57.98
N ASN A 565 -12.08 7.06 58.62
CA ASN A 565 -12.44 7.23 60.04
C ASN A 565 -13.83 7.84 60.26
N ASP A 566 -14.69 7.86 59.23
CA ASP A 566 -16.05 8.38 59.37
C ASP A 566 -16.94 7.44 60.22
N THR A 567 -17.79 8.02 61.07
CA THR A 567 -18.68 7.27 61.98
C THR A 567 -20.16 7.55 61.72
N THR A 568 -20.50 8.13 60.56
CA THR A 568 -21.89 8.39 60.20
C THR A 568 -22.62 7.07 60.01
N GLU A 569 -23.87 7.00 60.47
CA GLU A 569 -24.75 5.84 60.29
C GLU A 569 -25.76 6.15 59.17
N PRO A 570 -26.15 5.14 58.35
CA PRO A 570 -27.22 5.31 57.38
C PRO A 570 -28.53 5.67 58.05
N THR A 571 -29.42 6.29 57.28
CA THR A 571 -30.79 6.64 57.73
C THR A 571 -31.58 5.40 58.11
N SER A 572 -31.33 4.29 57.40
CA SER A 572 -31.88 2.96 57.69
C SER A 572 -30.78 2.07 58.30
N PRO A 573 -30.76 1.83 59.63
CA PRO A 573 -29.62 1.20 60.32
C PRO A 573 -29.26 -0.24 59.92
N ALA A 574 -30.07 -0.90 59.08
CA ALA A 574 -29.78 -2.23 58.57
C ALA A 574 -28.87 -2.24 57.34
N HIS A 575 -28.75 -1.10 56.64
CA HIS A 575 -28.02 -0.94 55.38
C HIS A 575 -26.53 -0.61 55.57
N TRP A 576 -25.96 -1.03 56.72
CA TRP A 576 -24.51 -1.03 56.92
C TRP A 576 -24.12 -1.85 58.15
N SER A 577 -23.10 -2.68 58.00
CA SER A 577 -22.51 -3.46 59.08
C SER A 577 -21.43 -2.68 59.86
N THR A 578 -20.79 -3.32 60.85
CA THR A 578 -19.82 -2.61 61.72
C THR A 578 -18.49 -2.37 60.99
N GLY A 579 -17.92 -1.17 61.14
CA GLY A 579 -16.65 -0.79 60.51
C GLY A 579 -16.84 0.19 59.33
N ALA A 580 -15.75 0.53 58.65
CA ALA A 580 -15.74 1.43 57.50
C ALA A 580 -14.87 0.83 56.40
N ALA A 581 -15.21 1.12 55.14
CA ALA A 581 -14.40 0.78 53.98
C ALA A 581 -13.00 1.44 54.07
N PRO A 582 -12.01 0.96 53.29
CA PRO A 582 -10.66 1.53 53.28
C PRO A 582 -10.66 3.05 53.15
N SER A 583 -9.69 3.72 53.77
CA SER A 583 -9.50 5.16 53.55
C SER A 583 -9.07 5.41 52.12
N ILE A 584 -9.64 6.43 51.49
CA ILE A 584 -9.18 6.89 50.18
C ILE A 584 -7.84 7.62 50.37
N ASN A 585 -6.79 7.18 49.69
CA ASN A 585 -5.52 7.91 49.68
C ASN A 585 -5.68 9.19 48.86
N ASN A 586 -5.02 10.29 49.23
CA ASN A 586 -5.11 11.57 48.53
C ASN A 586 -4.26 11.60 47.24
N ILE A 587 -4.42 10.57 46.40
CA ILE A 587 -3.73 10.35 45.13
C ILE A 587 -4.73 10.59 43.99
N THR A 588 -4.36 11.42 43.01
CA THR A 588 -5.22 11.66 41.83
C THR A 588 -5.44 10.38 41.04
N GLY A 589 -6.61 10.23 40.43
CA GLY A 589 -6.94 9.06 39.61
C GLY A 589 -7.32 7.80 40.39
N SER A 590 -7.14 7.81 41.72
CA SER A 590 -7.48 6.68 42.61
C SER A 590 -8.89 6.77 43.19
N SER A 591 -9.40 5.66 43.72
CA SER A 591 -10.75 5.55 44.27
C SER A 591 -10.86 4.43 45.32
N ILE A 592 -12.03 4.35 45.96
CA ILE A 592 -12.52 3.08 46.50
C ILE A 592 -13.68 2.62 45.63
N LYS A 593 -13.75 1.32 45.38
CA LYS A 593 -14.75 0.75 44.48
C LYS A 593 -15.18 -0.65 44.90
N ARG A 594 -16.37 -1.05 44.45
CA ARG A 594 -16.87 -2.43 44.53
C ARG A 594 -16.23 -3.29 43.44
N ASP A 595 -16.41 -4.60 43.51
CA ASP A 595 -16.00 -5.50 42.44
C ASP A 595 -16.83 -5.29 41.15
N LYS A 596 -16.45 -6.00 40.08
CA LYS A 596 -17.09 -5.92 38.77
C LYS A 596 -18.60 -6.19 38.81
N ASP A 597 -19.02 -7.10 39.70
CA ASP A 597 -20.43 -7.49 39.86
C ASP A 597 -21.22 -6.51 40.76
N SER A 598 -20.56 -5.47 41.27
CA SER A 598 -21.13 -4.49 42.19
C SER A 598 -21.67 -5.14 43.47
N THR A 599 -20.91 -6.09 44.02
CA THR A 599 -21.28 -6.85 45.22
C THR A 599 -21.71 -5.95 46.36
N ASP A 600 -22.92 -6.17 46.88
CA ASP A 600 -23.45 -5.41 48.01
C ASP A 600 -23.97 -6.31 49.13
N THR A 601 -23.18 -6.39 50.20
CA THR A 601 -23.52 -7.08 51.45
C THR A 601 -23.70 -6.10 52.59
N ASP A 602 -23.91 -4.81 52.29
CA ASP A 602 -23.96 -3.70 53.24
C ASP A 602 -22.72 -3.69 54.15
N SER A 603 -21.52 -3.97 53.62
CA SER A 603 -20.34 -4.16 54.45
C SER A 603 -19.05 -3.51 53.94
N PRO A 604 -18.11 -3.19 54.85
CA PRO A 604 -16.78 -2.74 54.44
C PRO A 604 -16.01 -3.71 53.54
N SER A 605 -16.32 -5.01 53.56
CA SER A 605 -15.66 -6.00 52.72
C SER A 605 -16.03 -5.90 51.24
N ASP A 606 -17.09 -5.18 50.91
CA ASP A 606 -17.51 -4.95 49.52
C ASP A 606 -16.58 -3.96 48.80
N TRP A 607 -15.72 -3.25 49.53
CA TRP A 607 -14.96 -2.10 49.03
C TRP A 607 -13.45 -2.34 49.06
N ILE A 608 -12.81 -2.10 47.93
CA ILE A 608 -11.34 -2.12 47.78
C ILE A 608 -10.82 -0.74 47.38
N TYR A 609 -9.55 -0.47 47.69
CA TYR A 609 -8.85 0.70 47.18
C TYR A 609 -8.20 0.36 45.84
N SER A 610 -8.27 1.28 44.88
CA SER A 610 -7.75 1.13 43.52
C SER A 610 -6.95 2.38 43.12
N LEU A 611 -5.81 2.22 42.45
CA LEU A 611 -5.05 3.35 41.89
C LEU A 611 -5.70 3.88 40.60
N PHE A 612 -6.39 3.01 39.86
CA PHE A 612 -7.10 3.35 38.64
C PHE A 612 -8.61 3.49 38.88
N THR A 613 -9.20 4.57 38.36
CA THR A 613 -10.64 4.78 38.33
C THR A 613 -11.25 4.15 37.10
N THR A 614 -12.50 3.68 37.20
CA THR A 614 -13.25 3.06 36.11
C THR A 614 -14.55 3.83 35.86
N PRO A 615 -14.46 5.13 35.53
CA PRO A 615 -15.60 6.04 35.55
C PRO A 615 -16.64 5.70 34.49
N ALA A 616 -17.91 5.73 34.87
CA ALA A 616 -19.08 5.41 34.06
C ALA A 616 -19.09 3.98 33.48
N GLY A 617 -18.43 3.02 34.12
CA GLY A 617 -18.31 1.66 33.61
C GLY A 617 -18.05 0.63 34.69
N ALA A 618 -17.93 -0.63 34.27
CA ALA A 618 -17.73 -1.74 35.21
C ALA A 618 -16.35 -1.66 35.89
N ASN A 619 -16.28 -2.00 37.18
CA ASN A 619 -15.03 -2.11 37.93
C ASN A 619 -14.29 -3.42 37.60
N ASP A 620 -13.81 -3.54 36.36
CA ASP A 620 -13.34 -4.77 35.73
C ASP A 620 -11.82 -4.99 35.76
N LEU A 621 -11.07 -4.07 36.37
CA LEU A 621 -9.63 -4.19 36.54
C LEU A 621 -9.26 -5.23 37.61
N THR A 622 -8.34 -6.13 37.26
CA THR A 622 -7.86 -7.21 38.16
C THR A 622 -6.47 -6.98 38.72
N CYS A 623 -5.83 -5.85 38.37
CA CYS A 623 -4.46 -5.51 38.73
C CYS A 623 -4.27 -3.99 38.83
N GLU A 624 -3.10 -3.59 39.32
CA GLU A 624 -2.69 -2.18 39.47
C GLU A 624 -1.29 -1.93 38.91
N ASP A 625 -0.66 -2.95 38.31
CA ASP A 625 0.67 -2.83 37.72
C ASP A 625 0.55 -2.17 36.34
N ASP A 626 1.45 -1.23 36.06
CA ASP A 626 1.64 -0.48 34.79
C ASP A 626 3.16 -0.47 34.56
N LEU A 627 3.67 -1.51 33.91
CA LEU A 627 5.10 -1.80 33.85
C LEU A 627 5.84 -0.98 32.79
N ASP A 628 5.19 -0.67 31.67
CA ASP A 628 5.70 0.19 30.60
C ASP A 628 5.43 1.69 30.84
N GLN A 629 4.62 2.03 31.84
CA GLN A 629 4.38 3.40 32.32
C GLN A 629 3.66 4.26 31.29
N ASP A 630 2.67 3.70 30.61
CA ASP A 630 1.81 4.43 29.70
C ASP A 630 0.51 4.92 30.36
N GLY A 631 0.20 4.40 31.55
CA GLY A 631 -0.97 4.74 32.33
C GLY A 631 -2.19 3.87 32.08
N ILE A 632 -2.00 2.76 31.39
CA ILE A 632 -2.95 1.66 31.27
C ILE A 632 -2.44 0.54 32.18
N PRO A 633 -3.28 -0.04 33.05
CA PRO A 633 -2.86 -1.19 33.85
C PRO A 633 -2.67 -2.42 32.94
N ASP A 634 -1.59 -3.18 33.11
CA ASP A 634 -1.19 -4.33 32.26
C ASP A 634 -2.33 -5.34 32.03
N CYS A 635 -3.21 -5.53 33.04
CA CYS A 635 -4.34 -6.45 32.94
C CYS A 635 -5.46 -5.99 32.01
N ALA A 636 -5.54 -4.70 31.68
CA ALA A 636 -6.47 -4.17 30.68
C ALA A 636 -5.95 -4.37 29.24
N GLU A 637 -4.68 -4.74 29.09
CA GLU A 637 -3.99 -4.96 27.82
C GLU A 637 -3.85 -6.45 27.46
N LEU A 638 -4.69 -7.30 28.05
CA LEU A 638 -4.71 -8.73 27.76
C LEU A 638 -5.88 -9.08 26.82
N PRO A 639 -5.78 -10.15 26.02
CA PRO A 639 -6.90 -10.62 25.24
C PRO A 639 -8.13 -10.90 26.12
N GLY A 640 -9.29 -10.35 25.76
CA GLY A 640 -10.55 -10.55 26.48
C GLY A 640 -10.72 -9.74 27.77
N SER A 641 -9.76 -8.87 28.12
CA SER A 641 -9.91 -7.91 29.23
C SER A 641 -10.58 -6.61 28.76
N SER A 642 -10.99 -5.79 29.73
CA SER A 642 -11.54 -4.47 29.48
C SER A 642 -11.13 -3.47 30.56
N PHE A 643 -11.15 -2.18 30.22
CA PHE A 643 -10.99 -1.06 31.16
C PHE A 643 -12.31 -0.30 31.21
N ALA A 644 -13.06 -0.37 32.30
CA ALA A 644 -14.40 0.21 32.39
C ALA A 644 -15.35 -0.28 31.26
N GLY A 645 -15.14 -1.51 30.77
CA GLY A 645 -15.84 -2.08 29.61
C GLY A 645 -15.27 -1.69 28.24
N LEU A 646 -14.18 -0.91 28.15
CA LEU A 646 -13.50 -0.58 26.90
C LEU A 646 -12.52 -1.68 26.47
N PRO A 647 -12.53 -2.14 25.20
CA PRO A 647 -11.70 -3.23 24.72
C PRO A 647 -10.33 -2.75 24.24
N LEU A 648 -9.49 -2.22 25.15
CA LEU A 648 -8.21 -1.58 24.80
C LEU A 648 -7.26 -2.52 24.03
N TYR A 649 -7.24 -3.82 24.36
CA TYR A 649 -6.45 -4.81 23.63
C TYR A 649 -6.87 -4.91 22.15
N ASP A 650 -8.17 -4.92 21.87
CA ASP A 650 -8.67 -5.02 20.49
C ASP A 650 -8.37 -3.74 19.70
N TRP A 651 -8.23 -2.60 20.39
CA TRP A 651 -7.79 -1.33 19.80
C TRP A 651 -6.27 -1.25 19.57
N GLY A 652 -5.49 -2.12 20.21
CA GLY A 652 -4.05 -2.24 19.94
C GLY A 652 -3.13 -2.14 21.15
N ALA A 653 -3.65 -1.92 22.36
CA ALA A 653 -2.84 -1.86 23.59
C ALA A 653 -2.16 -3.20 23.90
N ARG A 654 -0.91 -3.21 24.37
CA ARG A 654 -0.16 -4.43 24.63
C ARG A 654 0.76 -4.29 25.84
N VAL A 655 0.73 -5.28 26.73
CA VAL A 655 1.71 -5.36 27.84
C VAL A 655 3.16 -5.24 27.36
N ASN A 656 3.93 -4.34 27.99
CA ASN A 656 5.31 -3.96 27.68
C ASN A 656 5.45 -3.10 26.40
N GLN A 657 4.37 -2.47 25.95
CA GLN A 657 4.35 -1.50 24.86
C GLN A 657 3.74 -0.22 25.42
N LYS A 658 4.39 0.91 25.19
CA LYS A 658 3.78 2.17 25.56
C LYS A 658 2.71 2.53 24.54
N ASP A 659 1.48 2.67 24.99
CA ASP A 659 0.34 3.04 24.18
C ASP A 659 -0.20 4.42 24.54
N LEU A 660 -0.57 5.21 23.52
CA LEU A 660 -1.10 6.56 23.69
C LEU A 660 -2.36 6.74 22.86
N PHE A 661 -3.49 6.90 23.53
CA PHE A 661 -4.80 7.06 22.87
C PHE A 661 -5.19 8.53 22.74
N VAL A 662 -5.64 8.92 21.54
CA VAL A 662 -6.07 10.29 21.25
C VAL A 662 -7.40 10.27 20.48
N GLU A 663 -8.45 10.81 21.09
CA GLU A 663 -9.74 11.06 20.43
C GLU A 663 -9.72 12.42 19.77
N VAL A 664 -10.23 12.50 18.54
CA VAL A 664 -10.14 13.68 17.68
C VAL A 664 -11.51 14.08 17.17
N ASP A 665 -12.08 15.09 17.81
CA ASP A 665 -13.25 15.78 17.30
C ASP A 665 -12.81 16.85 16.28
N TYR A 666 -13.60 17.06 15.23
CA TYR A 666 -13.29 18.04 14.20
C TYR A 666 -14.51 18.80 13.70
N MET A 667 -14.37 20.10 13.46
CA MET A 667 -15.50 20.91 13.02
C MET A 667 -15.90 20.61 11.57
N ASP A 668 -17.22 20.60 11.31
CA ASP A 668 -17.80 20.51 9.97
C ASP A 668 -17.37 21.70 9.10
N SER A 669 -16.33 21.50 8.30
CA SER A 669 -15.69 22.54 7.50
C SER A 669 -15.10 21.97 6.22
N SER A 670 -15.00 22.81 5.19
CA SER A 670 -14.21 22.51 3.98
C SER A 670 -12.77 23.04 4.06
N ASP A 671 -12.39 23.69 5.17
CA ASP A 671 -11.03 24.18 5.36
C ASP A 671 -10.09 23.00 5.66
N ALA A 672 -9.08 22.82 4.80
CA ALA A 672 -8.11 21.73 4.93
C ALA A 672 -7.29 21.81 6.23
N GLY A 673 -7.20 22.98 6.85
CA GLY A 673 -6.57 23.13 8.17
C GLY A 673 -7.39 22.57 9.32
N ILE A 674 -8.73 22.51 9.17
CA ILE A 674 -9.66 22.06 10.21
C ILE A 674 -9.93 20.56 10.10
N ILE A 675 -9.98 20.01 8.89
CA ILE A 675 -10.18 18.56 8.73
C ILE A 675 -8.86 17.83 9.03
N PRO A 676 -8.82 16.92 10.02
CA PRO A 676 -7.62 16.15 10.32
C PRO A 676 -7.22 15.35 9.08
N GLN A 677 -5.95 15.38 8.68
CA GLN A 677 -5.45 14.65 7.52
C GLN A 677 -4.79 13.34 7.95
N ARG A 678 -5.18 12.21 7.34
CA ARG A 678 -4.66 10.86 7.67
C ARG A 678 -3.13 10.81 7.67
N ILE A 679 -2.52 11.35 6.61
CA ILE A 679 -1.05 11.40 6.49
C ILE A 679 -0.39 12.21 7.61
N ALA A 680 -1.05 13.24 8.13
CA ALA A 680 -0.52 14.02 9.25
C ALA A 680 -0.55 13.21 10.56
N LEU A 681 -1.65 12.49 10.82
CA LEU A 681 -1.78 11.60 11.98
C LEU A 681 -0.77 10.45 11.91
N GLU A 682 -0.67 9.77 10.77
CA GLU A 682 0.30 8.70 10.52
C GLU A 682 1.75 9.18 10.67
N LYS A 683 2.04 10.44 10.31
CA LYS A 683 3.36 11.02 10.54
C LYS A 683 3.66 11.16 12.04
N VAL A 684 2.70 11.63 12.85
CA VAL A 684 2.85 11.68 14.32
C VAL A 684 3.06 10.27 14.87
N ILE A 685 2.27 9.28 14.44
CA ILE A 685 2.43 7.87 14.79
C ILE A 685 3.87 7.41 14.49
N SER A 686 4.39 7.69 13.30
CA SER A 686 5.73 7.27 12.90
C SER A 686 6.85 7.89 13.76
N SER A 687 6.67 9.15 14.21
CA SER A 687 7.63 9.84 15.07
C SER A 687 7.68 9.23 16.48
N PHE A 688 6.53 8.87 17.06
CA PHE A 688 6.49 8.19 18.36
C PHE A 688 6.92 6.72 18.26
N ALA A 689 6.59 6.04 17.16
CA ALA A 689 7.00 4.65 16.93
C ALA A 689 8.53 4.49 16.89
N ALA A 690 9.26 5.51 16.40
CA ALA A 690 10.73 5.54 16.45
C ALA A 690 11.29 5.49 17.88
N GLU A 691 10.49 5.87 18.88
CA GLU A 691 10.82 5.86 20.31
C GLU A 691 10.12 4.74 21.07
N ASN A 692 9.58 3.73 20.36
CA ASN A 692 8.84 2.60 20.91
C ASN A 692 7.56 2.99 21.67
N ILE A 693 6.86 4.02 21.18
CA ILE A 693 5.54 4.42 21.67
C ILE A 693 4.55 4.28 20.50
N VAL A 694 3.45 3.57 20.71
CA VAL A 694 2.39 3.40 19.73
C VAL A 694 1.30 4.43 20.02
N VAL A 695 0.90 5.19 19.00
CA VAL A 695 -0.16 6.20 19.13
C VAL A 695 -1.39 5.72 18.38
N HIS A 696 -2.53 5.73 19.06
CA HIS A 696 -3.83 5.34 18.53
C HIS A 696 -4.70 6.59 18.40
N PHE A 697 -4.85 7.07 17.17
CA PHE A 697 -5.81 8.14 16.87
C PHE A 697 -7.20 7.56 16.60
N ASP A 698 -8.22 8.22 17.13
CA ASP A 698 -9.64 7.97 16.86
C ASP A 698 -10.28 9.24 16.29
N VAL A 699 -10.62 9.22 15.00
CA VAL A 699 -11.34 10.29 14.28
C VAL A 699 -12.73 9.82 13.83
N GLY A 700 -13.18 8.69 14.36
CA GLY A 700 -14.44 8.04 14.02
C GLY A 700 -14.63 7.83 12.53
N ASP A 701 -15.82 8.16 12.05
CA ASP A 701 -16.28 7.84 10.70
C ASP A 701 -15.55 8.61 9.57
N LEU A 702 -14.58 9.49 9.89
CA LEU A 702 -13.91 10.33 8.89
C LEU A 702 -13.23 9.49 7.80
N TYR A 703 -12.60 8.37 8.17
CA TYR A 703 -11.94 7.43 7.26
C TYR A 703 -12.59 6.05 7.21
N HIS A 704 -13.57 5.78 8.07
CA HIS A 704 -14.28 4.51 8.16
C HIS A 704 -15.80 4.76 8.11
N GLN A 705 -16.39 4.79 6.91
CA GLN A 705 -17.84 5.07 6.76
C GLN A 705 -18.75 3.84 6.94
N ALA A 706 -18.18 2.70 7.35
CA ALA A 706 -18.94 1.48 7.60
C ALA A 706 -19.29 1.38 9.09
N THR A 707 -20.36 0.67 9.40
CA THR A 707 -20.77 0.48 10.81
C THR A 707 -19.73 -0.33 11.57
N GLY A 708 -19.45 0.07 12.81
CA GLY A 708 -18.50 -0.62 13.69
C GLY A 708 -17.18 0.12 13.77
N ILE A 709 -16.15 -0.53 14.33
CA ILE A 709 -14.82 0.06 14.53
C ILE A 709 -13.84 -0.41 13.46
N SER A 710 -12.81 0.39 13.18
CA SER A 710 -11.72 0.04 12.28
C SER A 710 -10.42 0.73 12.71
N VAL A 711 -9.60 0.02 13.50
CA VAL A 711 -8.28 0.49 13.98
C VAL A 711 -7.39 1.00 12.84
N GLU A 712 -7.34 0.29 11.71
CA GLU A 712 -6.54 0.68 10.52
C GLU A 712 -6.95 2.03 9.93
N ASN A 713 -8.22 2.41 10.11
CA ASN A 713 -8.78 3.66 9.60
C ASN A 713 -9.02 4.68 10.71
N HIS A 714 -8.34 4.53 11.86
CA HIS A 714 -8.43 5.47 12.98
C HIS A 714 -9.87 5.63 13.51
N ASP A 715 -10.61 4.53 13.60
CA ASP A 715 -11.94 4.49 14.20
C ASP A 715 -11.97 3.47 15.32
N LEU A 716 -12.06 3.97 16.56
CA LEU A 716 -12.19 3.18 17.78
C LEU A 716 -13.59 3.33 18.41
N GLY A 717 -14.54 3.93 17.69
CA GLY A 717 -15.92 4.15 18.13
C GLY A 717 -16.16 5.47 18.87
N GLY A 718 -15.31 6.47 18.68
CA GLY A 718 -15.51 7.86 19.11
C GLY A 718 -14.94 8.81 18.07
N GLY A 719 -14.67 10.08 18.42
CA GLY A 719 -14.16 11.08 17.48
C GLY A 719 -15.22 11.52 16.48
N GLU A 720 -15.77 12.72 16.66
CA GLU A 720 -16.98 13.13 15.97
C GLU A 720 -16.78 14.35 15.07
N GLN A 721 -17.57 14.41 13.98
CA GLN A 721 -17.75 15.65 13.26
C GLN A 721 -18.67 16.58 14.07
N VAL A 722 -18.12 17.67 14.60
CA VAL A 722 -18.85 18.61 15.45
C VAL A 722 -19.29 19.86 14.73
N ILE A 723 -20.22 20.59 15.33
CA ILE A 723 -20.77 21.81 14.73
C ILE A 723 -19.67 22.87 14.59
N PHE A 724 -19.58 23.49 13.41
CA PHE A 724 -18.64 24.58 13.17
C PHE A 724 -18.93 25.82 14.02
N ARG A 725 -17.87 26.39 14.61
CA ARG A 725 -17.85 27.75 15.16
C ARG A 725 -16.63 28.50 14.65
N PRO A 726 -16.78 29.75 14.18
CA PRO A 726 -15.65 30.54 13.70
C PRO A 726 -14.62 30.82 14.81
N TYR A 727 -15.10 30.96 16.05
CA TYR A 727 -14.30 31.14 17.26
C TYR A 727 -14.64 30.03 18.25
N THR A 728 -13.60 29.41 18.82
CA THR A 728 -13.75 28.40 19.88
C THR A 728 -12.85 28.74 21.06
N PRO A 729 -13.41 29.12 22.22
CA PRO A 729 -12.64 29.34 23.44
C PRO A 729 -12.21 28.00 24.04
N TYR A 730 -11.10 28.03 24.76
CA TYR A 730 -10.65 26.87 25.54
C TYR A 730 -11.49 26.66 26.82
N ASN A 731 -11.91 27.75 27.46
CA ASN A 731 -12.47 27.74 28.82
C ASN A 731 -14.01 27.87 28.84
N PHE A 732 -14.60 27.50 29.98
CA PHE A 732 -16.00 27.85 30.30
C PHE A 732 -16.19 29.37 30.42
N ASN A 733 -17.43 29.84 30.27
CA ASN A 733 -17.90 31.22 30.49
C ASN A 733 -17.60 32.24 29.37
N ALA A 734 -17.45 31.79 28.14
CA ALA A 734 -17.35 32.68 26.98
C ALA A 734 -18.72 33.00 26.32
N GLY A 735 -19.79 32.32 26.74
CA GLY A 735 -21.12 32.44 26.12
C GLY A 735 -21.22 31.82 24.72
N VAL A 736 -20.20 31.07 24.31
CA VAL A 736 -20.12 30.27 23.07
C VAL A 736 -19.50 28.91 23.40
N GLU A 737 -19.79 27.90 22.60
CA GLU A 737 -19.32 26.53 22.79
C GLU A 737 -17.79 26.47 22.72
N GLY A 738 -17.15 26.06 23.83
CA GLY A 738 -15.69 25.86 23.93
C GLY A 738 -15.28 24.38 23.90
N LEU A 739 -13.98 24.11 24.03
CA LEU A 739 -13.43 22.74 23.97
C LEU A 739 -14.17 21.77 24.91
N PHE A 740 -14.34 22.14 26.18
CA PHE A 740 -15.00 21.28 27.15
C PHE A 740 -16.50 21.10 26.93
N HIS A 741 -17.16 21.98 26.17
CA HIS A 741 -18.55 21.77 25.76
C HIS A 741 -18.62 20.65 24.71
N TYR A 742 -17.76 20.69 23.69
CA TYR A 742 -17.67 19.61 22.70
C TYR A 742 -17.28 18.28 23.34
N LYS A 743 -16.23 18.28 24.17
CA LYS A 743 -15.83 17.10 24.93
C LYS A 743 -17.00 16.56 25.73
N MET A 744 -17.70 17.39 26.50
CA MET A 744 -18.83 16.92 27.30
C MET A 744 -19.98 16.35 26.45
N ALA A 745 -20.23 16.90 25.26
CA ALA A 745 -21.32 16.45 24.39
C ALA A 745 -21.01 15.12 23.67
N ASN A 746 -19.74 14.88 23.31
CA ASN A 746 -19.38 13.79 22.39
C ASN A 746 -18.44 12.74 22.99
N PHE A 747 -17.76 13.04 24.09
CA PHE A 747 -16.75 12.16 24.68
C PHE A 747 -17.38 11.15 25.64
N ASP A 748 -17.11 9.87 25.41
CA ASP A 748 -17.46 8.80 26.35
C ASP A 748 -16.64 8.95 27.64
N MET A 749 -17.31 9.13 28.78
CA MET A 749 -16.64 9.38 30.04
C MET A 749 -15.74 8.23 30.51
N ARG A 750 -15.98 7.00 30.03
CA ARG A 750 -15.12 5.83 30.29
C ARG A 750 -13.72 5.99 29.72
N ARG A 751 -13.58 6.77 28.64
CA ARG A 751 -12.29 7.03 27.97
C ARG A 751 -11.42 8.01 28.74
N LYS A 752 -11.99 8.77 29.67
CA LYS A 752 -11.31 9.88 30.36
C LYS A 752 -9.96 9.53 30.99
N PRO A 753 -9.78 8.37 31.65
CA PRO A 753 -8.49 8.06 32.28
C PRO A 753 -7.39 7.69 31.28
N ILE A 754 -7.75 7.35 30.04
CA ILE A 754 -6.84 6.74 29.04
C ILE A 754 -6.61 7.67 27.83
N PHE A 755 -7.63 8.40 27.39
CA PHE A 755 -7.57 9.20 26.17
C PHE A 755 -7.17 10.66 26.43
N HIS A 756 -6.30 11.16 25.56
CA HIS A 756 -6.19 12.57 25.25
C HIS A 756 -7.32 12.97 24.31
N TYR A 757 -7.90 14.15 24.53
CA TYR A 757 -8.95 14.72 23.69
C TYR A 757 -8.39 15.90 22.90
N MET A 758 -8.46 15.78 21.58
CA MET A 758 -8.05 16.79 20.62
C MET A 758 -9.26 17.36 19.90
N LEU A 759 -9.37 18.68 19.85
CA LEU A 759 -10.33 19.36 18.99
C LEU A 759 -9.63 20.04 17.81
N MET A 760 -9.97 19.67 16.59
CA MET A 760 -9.62 20.44 15.39
C MET A 760 -10.67 21.55 15.19
N ALA A 761 -10.36 22.75 15.68
CA ALA A 761 -11.24 23.91 15.67
C ALA A 761 -10.84 24.96 14.62
N SER A 762 -11.72 25.94 14.39
CA SER A 762 -11.47 27.03 13.47
C SER A 762 -10.41 28.01 13.98
N SER A 763 -10.73 28.82 15.00
CA SER A 763 -9.83 29.87 15.48
C SER A 763 -10.01 30.19 16.95
N LEU A 764 -8.93 30.64 17.58
CA LEU A 764 -8.88 31.21 18.92
C LEU A 764 -9.14 32.74 18.95
N ASN A 765 -9.40 33.38 17.80
CA ASN A 765 -9.78 34.79 17.71
C ASN A 765 -11.30 34.92 17.60
N GLU A 766 -11.89 35.86 18.36
CA GLU A 766 -13.35 36.06 18.43
C GLU A 766 -14.00 36.40 17.08
N ASP A 767 -13.28 37.05 16.17
CA ASP A 767 -13.75 37.39 14.83
C ASP A 767 -13.58 36.25 13.81
N GLY A 768 -13.03 35.10 14.24
CA GLY A 768 -12.71 33.95 13.41
C GLY A 768 -11.50 34.16 12.50
N SER A 769 -10.78 35.27 12.60
CA SER A 769 -9.56 35.52 11.83
C SER A 769 -8.44 34.54 12.19
N VAL A 770 -7.36 34.51 11.40
CA VAL A 770 -6.17 33.70 11.67
C VAL A 770 -5.66 33.93 13.09
N GLY A 771 -5.70 32.88 13.90
CA GLY A 771 -5.19 32.87 15.26
C GLY A 771 -3.92 32.01 15.40
N PRO A 772 -3.50 31.75 16.64
CA PRO A 772 -2.46 30.75 16.94
C PRO A 772 -2.75 29.36 16.36
N ALA A 773 -1.70 28.55 16.23
CA ALA A 773 -1.82 27.21 15.63
C ALA A 773 -2.46 26.19 16.58
N GLY A 774 -2.31 26.39 17.89
CA GLY A 774 -2.85 25.49 18.89
C GLY A 774 -2.90 26.07 20.30
N LEU A 775 -3.42 25.26 21.21
CA LEU A 775 -3.45 25.50 22.65
C LEU A 775 -3.63 24.15 23.36
N ALA A 776 -2.80 23.87 24.36
CA ALA A 776 -2.87 22.63 25.13
C ALA A 776 -2.64 22.84 26.64
N GLU A 777 -3.05 21.85 27.41
CA GLU A 777 -2.69 21.73 28.82
C GLU A 777 -1.27 21.22 28.99
N VAL A 778 -0.66 21.56 30.13
CA VAL A 778 0.63 20.97 30.52
C VAL A 778 0.39 19.85 31.54
N ASN A 779 0.92 18.65 31.28
CA ASN A 779 0.65 17.43 32.07
C ASN A 779 -0.87 17.14 32.15
N GLY A 780 -1.57 17.25 31.02
CA GLY A 780 -3.02 17.13 30.92
C GLY A 780 -3.42 16.20 29.79
N ASN A 781 -4.72 16.22 29.44
CA ASN A 781 -5.26 15.37 28.39
C ASN A 781 -6.18 16.11 27.42
N ASP A 782 -6.06 17.44 27.33
CA ASP A 782 -6.89 18.27 26.49
C ASP A 782 -6.03 19.20 25.62
N LEU A 783 -6.30 19.22 24.32
CA LEU A 783 -5.59 20.07 23.37
C LEU A 783 -6.49 20.51 22.21
N MET A 784 -6.10 21.59 21.54
CA MET A 784 -6.83 22.14 20.41
C MET A 784 -5.86 22.57 19.31
N ILE A 785 -6.21 22.27 18.06
CA ILE A 785 -5.51 22.71 16.85
C ILE A 785 -6.40 23.71 16.13
N THR A 786 -5.88 24.88 15.74
CA THR A 786 -6.66 26.00 15.19
C THR A 786 -6.08 26.62 13.93
N PHE A 787 -5.97 25.81 12.87
CA PHE A 787 -5.51 26.24 11.55
C PHE A 787 -6.58 26.91 10.67
N GLY A 788 -7.80 27.13 11.18
CA GLY A 788 -8.87 27.76 10.41
C GLY A 788 -8.46 29.13 9.85
N ASN A 789 -8.80 29.36 8.58
CA ASN A 789 -8.46 30.56 7.82
C ASN A 789 -6.96 30.82 7.56
N TRP A 790 -6.05 29.93 7.92
CA TRP A 790 -4.61 30.08 7.59
C TRP A 790 -4.34 30.01 6.09
N GLY A 791 -5.28 29.47 5.30
CA GLY A 791 -5.16 29.35 3.85
C GLY A 791 -4.51 28.04 3.37
N LEU A 792 -4.37 27.06 4.26
CA LEU A 792 -3.96 25.70 3.94
C LEU A 792 -4.90 25.08 2.89
N SER A 793 -4.36 24.18 2.07
CA SER A 793 -5.05 23.69 0.88
C SER A 793 -4.48 22.37 0.39
N LEU A 794 -5.34 21.54 -0.19
CA LEU A 794 -4.98 20.27 -0.83
C LEU A 794 -4.93 20.37 -2.37
N ASP A 795 -5.07 21.59 -2.92
CA ASP A 795 -5.30 21.85 -4.35
C ASP A 795 -4.10 21.44 -5.24
N ASN A 796 -2.89 21.41 -4.68
CA ASN A 796 -1.66 21.02 -5.39
C ASN A 796 -0.68 20.30 -4.45
N GLU A 797 0.36 19.67 -4.99
CA GLU A 797 1.31 18.88 -4.22
C GLU A 797 2.04 19.68 -3.13
N ALA A 798 2.56 20.86 -3.45
CA ALA A 798 3.29 21.67 -2.48
C ALA A 798 2.39 22.18 -1.35
N SER A 799 1.17 22.65 -1.67
CA SER A 799 0.18 23.06 -0.66
C SER A 799 -0.29 21.88 0.18
N ARG A 800 -0.48 20.70 -0.42
CA ARG A 800 -0.89 19.47 0.26
C ARG A 800 0.18 19.00 1.25
N ASN A 801 1.43 18.93 0.80
CA ASN A 801 2.57 18.61 1.65
C ASN A 801 2.70 19.60 2.81
N LEU A 802 2.58 20.91 2.53
CA LEU A 802 2.60 21.94 3.56
C LEU A 802 1.50 21.73 4.61
N THR A 803 0.28 21.44 4.16
CA THR A 803 -0.87 21.18 5.03
C THR A 803 -0.62 19.97 5.92
N TYR A 804 -0.14 18.86 5.36
CA TYR A 804 0.16 17.63 6.10
C TYR A 804 1.27 17.85 7.14
N ASN A 805 2.37 18.49 6.74
CA ASN A 805 3.52 18.72 7.61
C ASN A 805 3.20 19.71 8.74
N TYR A 806 2.42 20.76 8.46
CA TYR A 806 2.00 21.72 9.48
C TYR A 806 1.07 21.05 10.50
N GLN A 807 0.05 20.32 10.05
CA GLN A 807 -0.80 19.56 10.97
C GLN A 807 0.01 18.57 11.80
N ALA A 808 0.87 17.74 11.19
CA ALA A 808 1.66 16.74 11.91
C ALA A 808 2.56 17.38 12.99
N SER A 809 3.28 18.43 12.62
CA SER A 809 4.20 19.13 13.53
C SER A 809 3.48 19.80 14.70
N THR A 810 2.33 20.43 14.46
CA THR A 810 1.55 21.11 15.49
C THR A 810 0.80 20.12 16.38
N ILE A 811 0.25 19.03 15.82
CA ILE A 811 -0.36 17.96 16.64
C ILE A 811 0.68 17.39 17.59
N MET A 812 1.89 17.05 17.10
CA MET A 812 2.97 16.56 17.97
C MET A 812 3.41 17.60 19.00
N HIS A 813 3.41 18.89 18.66
CA HIS A 813 3.75 19.98 19.57
C HIS A 813 2.74 20.13 20.71
N GLU A 814 1.46 20.24 20.39
CA GLU A 814 0.40 20.39 21.39
C GLU A 814 0.28 19.12 22.26
N LEU A 815 0.48 17.94 21.66
CA LEU A 815 0.56 16.70 22.41
C LEU A 815 1.78 16.69 23.35
N GLY A 816 2.92 17.23 22.92
CA GLY A 816 4.11 17.40 23.75
C GLY A 816 3.83 18.22 25.03
N HIS A 817 2.99 19.25 24.96
CA HIS A 817 2.53 19.97 26.16
C HIS A 817 1.74 19.07 27.10
N ASN A 818 0.79 18.29 26.58
CA ASN A 818 0.03 17.33 27.40
C ASN A 818 0.95 16.32 28.09
N LEU A 819 2.04 15.92 27.43
CA LEU A 819 3.07 15.01 27.96
C LEU A 819 4.10 15.69 28.88
N GLY A 820 3.93 16.98 29.17
CA GLY A 820 4.72 17.71 30.17
C GLY A 820 5.84 18.59 29.62
N LEU A 821 5.98 18.70 28.29
CA LEU A 821 7.01 19.52 27.66
C LEU A 821 6.61 21.00 27.59
N GLU A 822 7.61 21.87 27.62
CA GLU A 822 7.51 23.29 27.28
C GLU A 822 8.28 23.58 25.99
N HIS A 823 8.21 24.80 25.46
CA HIS A 823 8.86 25.14 24.17
C HIS A 823 10.38 24.92 24.12
N GLY A 824 11.05 24.94 25.28
CA GLY A 824 12.46 24.60 25.43
C GLY A 824 12.71 23.22 26.04
N GLY A 825 11.71 22.33 26.00
CA GLY A 825 11.67 21.02 26.61
C GLY A 825 11.26 21.06 28.08
N ASN A 826 12.12 21.63 28.93
CA ASN A 826 11.88 21.72 30.39
C ASN A 826 11.68 23.15 30.90
N ASN A 827 11.56 24.11 29.99
CA ASN A 827 11.36 25.53 30.26
C ASN A 827 10.74 26.22 29.04
N SER A 828 10.30 27.46 29.19
CA SER A 828 9.62 28.21 28.13
C SER A 828 10.57 28.93 27.15
N ILE A 829 11.89 28.69 27.19
CA ILE A 829 12.85 29.35 26.31
C ILE A 829 12.77 28.72 24.92
N ASN A 830 12.35 29.55 23.96
CA ASN A 830 12.13 29.15 22.58
C ASN A 830 13.30 29.59 21.67
N TYR A 831 13.25 29.28 20.38
CA TYR A 831 14.19 29.65 19.34
C TYR A 831 15.66 29.25 19.57
N LYS A 832 15.91 28.23 20.39
CA LYS A 832 17.25 27.71 20.70
C LYS A 832 17.84 27.00 19.47
N PRO A 833 18.92 27.50 18.83
CA PRO A 833 19.46 26.84 17.64
C PRO A 833 19.99 25.42 17.92
N ASN A 834 20.58 25.20 19.08
CA ASN A 834 21.16 23.92 19.48
C ASN A 834 20.16 22.93 20.09
N HIS A 835 18.86 23.20 20.05
CA HIS A 835 17.82 22.33 20.61
C HIS A 835 16.87 21.89 19.49
N LEU A 836 17.22 20.78 18.84
CA LEU A 836 16.47 20.23 17.71
C LEU A 836 15.20 19.51 18.17
N SER A 837 14.12 20.26 18.28
CA SER A 837 12.82 19.76 18.72
C SER A 837 11.68 20.49 18.04
N ILE A 838 10.57 19.81 17.74
CA ILE A 838 9.36 20.49 17.28
C ILE A 838 8.69 21.34 18.37
N MET A 839 9.05 21.18 19.66
CA MET A 839 8.60 22.07 20.74
C MET A 839 9.18 23.48 20.58
N ASN A 840 10.29 23.60 19.85
CA ASN A 840 10.96 24.84 19.57
C ASN A 840 10.46 25.43 18.25
N TYR A 841 9.94 26.66 18.27
CA TYR A 841 9.36 27.38 17.14
C TYR A 841 10.33 27.61 15.98
N LEU A 842 11.64 27.57 16.25
CA LEU A 842 12.63 27.59 15.18
C LEU A 842 12.43 26.39 14.22
N TYR A 843 11.88 25.29 14.72
CA TYR A 843 11.75 24.01 14.03
C TYR A 843 10.31 23.56 13.80
N GLN A 844 9.35 23.89 14.68
CA GLN A 844 7.95 23.41 14.62
C GLN A 844 7.39 23.38 13.18
N LEU A 845 7.26 24.53 12.52
CA LEU A 845 6.72 24.62 11.15
C LEU A 845 7.78 24.46 10.04
N ARG A 846 9.06 24.29 10.38
CA ARG A 846 10.17 24.25 9.41
C ARG A 846 10.84 22.88 9.27
N GLY A 847 10.57 21.97 10.20
CA GLY A 847 11.21 20.66 10.27
C GLY A 847 12.65 20.75 10.77
N LEU A 848 13.19 19.62 11.24
CA LEU A 848 14.53 19.52 11.81
C LEU A 848 15.62 19.40 10.73
N PRO A 849 16.78 20.06 10.92
CA PRO A 849 17.90 19.94 10.01
C PRO A 849 18.58 18.58 10.08
N THR A 850 19.33 18.26 9.02
CA THR A 850 20.29 17.16 9.05
C THR A 850 21.63 17.69 9.53
N ILE A 851 22.08 17.22 10.70
CA ILE A 851 23.39 17.57 11.25
C ILE A 851 24.50 17.25 10.23
N GLY A 852 25.41 18.20 10.06
CA GLY A 852 26.50 18.12 9.09
C GLY A 852 26.14 18.53 7.65
N ASN A 853 24.87 18.85 7.37
CA ASN A 853 24.40 19.28 6.06
C ASN A 853 23.51 20.52 6.15
N ASN A 854 24.11 21.70 5.96
CA ASN A 854 23.43 23.00 6.04
C ASN A 854 22.62 23.19 7.34
N GLU A 855 23.13 22.69 8.48
CA GLU A 855 22.37 22.66 9.74
C GLU A 855 21.95 24.03 10.29
N GLY A 856 22.57 25.12 9.83
CA GLY A 856 22.18 26.49 10.17
C GLY A 856 21.02 27.07 9.35
N ASP A 857 20.50 26.37 8.34
CA ASP A 857 19.51 26.89 7.39
C ASP A 857 18.20 27.34 8.03
N ARG A 858 17.71 26.68 9.09
CA ARG A 858 16.52 27.12 9.86
C ARG A 858 16.78 28.43 10.57
N TYR A 859 17.94 28.55 11.20
CA TYR A 859 18.38 29.77 11.85
C TYR A 859 18.47 30.92 10.84
N TYR A 860 19.02 30.66 9.64
CA TYR A 860 19.09 31.65 8.56
C TYR A 860 17.71 32.01 8.01
N SER A 861 16.84 31.04 7.77
CA SER A 861 15.49 31.28 7.27
C SER A 861 14.65 32.09 8.26
N SER A 862 14.89 31.91 9.57
CA SER A 862 14.23 32.68 10.62
C SER A 862 14.73 34.12 10.74
N ARG A 863 16.05 34.37 10.62
CA ARG A 863 16.68 35.66 10.99
C ARG A 863 17.30 36.44 9.85
N TYR A 864 17.78 35.72 8.83
CA TYR A 864 18.56 36.26 7.72
C TYR A 864 17.93 35.97 6.36
N ARG A 865 16.62 35.71 6.30
CA ARG A 865 15.90 35.34 5.07
C ARG A 865 16.20 36.22 3.85
N THR A 866 16.33 37.53 4.05
CA THR A 866 16.60 38.51 2.98
C THR A 866 18.08 38.90 2.85
N ASN A 867 18.96 38.31 3.67
CA ASN A 867 20.39 38.58 3.64
C ASN A 867 21.03 37.89 2.42
N PRO A 868 21.81 38.59 1.59
CA PRO A 868 22.42 37.99 0.40
C PRO A 868 23.47 36.91 0.68
N ASN A 869 24.01 36.82 1.90
CA ASN A 869 25.07 35.86 2.26
C ASN A 869 24.52 34.52 2.75
N CYS A 870 23.42 34.52 3.51
CA CYS A 870 22.86 33.32 4.13
C CYS A 870 21.36 33.13 3.87
N GLY A 871 20.70 34.04 3.16
CA GLY A 871 19.24 33.96 2.98
C GLY A 871 18.84 32.63 2.36
N VAL A 872 17.98 31.90 3.07
CA VAL A 872 17.41 30.63 2.62
C VAL A 872 15.88 30.75 2.67
N GLU A 873 15.25 30.54 1.52
CA GLU A 873 13.80 30.44 1.40
C GLU A 873 13.32 29.06 1.83
N THR A 874 12.05 28.93 2.24
CA THR A 874 11.51 27.64 2.71
C THR A 874 11.62 26.52 1.68
N SER A 875 11.48 26.85 0.39
CA SER A 875 11.61 25.88 -0.70
C SER A 875 13.01 25.30 -0.84
N GLU A 876 14.01 25.92 -0.20
CA GLU A 876 15.41 25.49 -0.23
C GLU A 876 15.79 24.68 1.02
N LEU A 877 14.92 24.61 2.03
CA LEU A 877 15.15 23.81 3.23
C LEU A 877 15.09 22.32 2.91
N VAL A 878 16.20 21.63 3.17
CA VAL A 878 16.25 20.15 3.12
C VAL A 878 15.39 19.60 4.25
N ASN A 879 14.52 18.62 3.98
CA ASN A 879 13.53 18.10 4.94
C ASN A 879 12.54 19.17 5.43
N GLY A 880 12.35 20.23 4.63
CA GLY A 880 11.44 21.33 4.93
C GLY A 880 9.97 21.00 4.65
N PRO A 881 9.05 21.91 5.01
CA PRO A 881 7.62 21.62 5.07
C PRO A 881 6.94 21.54 3.70
N LEU A 882 7.61 21.95 2.61
CA LEU A 882 7.11 21.82 1.23
C LEU A 882 7.43 20.45 0.61
N GLY A 883 8.37 19.70 1.18
CA GLY A 883 8.71 18.34 0.74
C GLY A 883 7.65 17.32 1.14
N SER A 884 7.71 16.12 0.56
CA SER A 884 6.79 15.04 0.93
C SER A 884 6.84 14.75 2.44
N PRO A 885 5.72 14.33 3.07
CA PRO A 885 5.69 14.03 4.50
C PRO A 885 6.73 13.00 4.96
N GLU A 886 7.11 12.06 4.09
CA GLU A 886 8.19 11.11 4.36
C GLU A 886 9.53 11.79 4.62
N ASN A 887 9.83 12.87 3.88
CA ASN A 887 11.09 13.61 3.97
C ASN A 887 11.07 14.72 5.03
N PHE A 888 9.89 15.15 5.49
CA PHE A 888 9.78 16.12 6.58
C PHE A 888 10.23 15.47 7.89
N VAL A 889 11.27 16.03 8.52
CA VAL A 889 11.82 15.48 9.76
C VAL A 889 11.24 16.22 10.96
N MET A 890 10.59 15.48 11.87
CA MET A 890 10.04 15.98 13.13
C MET A 890 10.30 14.96 14.24
N SER A 891 10.74 15.47 15.39
CA SER A 891 11.04 14.71 16.61
C SER A 891 11.08 15.70 17.80
N PHE A 892 10.97 15.17 19.02
CA PHE A 892 11.51 15.86 20.19
C PHE A 892 13.04 15.70 20.23
N SER A 893 13.71 16.52 21.04
CA SER A 893 15.16 16.46 21.17
C SER A 893 15.63 15.26 22.01
N HIS A 894 16.75 14.66 21.62
CA HIS A 894 17.48 13.63 22.37
C HIS A 894 18.59 14.20 23.27
N GLY A 895 18.67 15.53 23.45
CA GLY A 895 19.65 16.15 24.35
C GLY A 895 21.11 15.98 23.93
N LEU A 896 21.38 15.80 22.64
CA LEU A 896 22.73 15.56 22.10
C LEU A 896 23.50 16.85 21.80
N GLY A 897 22.83 18.00 21.76
CA GLY A 897 23.42 19.30 21.49
C GLY A 897 24.24 19.83 22.68
N ALA A 898 25.47 20.26 22.42
CA ALA A 898 26.29 20.94 23.42
C ALA A 898 25.68 22.30 23.81
N PRO A 899 25.92 22.80 25.04
CA PRO A 899 25.48 24.14 25.44
C PRO A 899 26.00 25.23 24.50
N LEU A 900 25.10 26.07 23.99
CA LEU A 900 25.43 27.23 23.17
C LEU A 900 25.59 28.45 24.07
N HIS A 901 26.84 28.93 24.20
CA HIS A 901 27.18 30.08 25.03
C HIS A 901 27.10 31.37 24.21
N GLU A 902 26.01 32.13 24.32
CA GLU A 902 25.75 33.33 23.51
C GLU A 902 26.74 34.50 23.75
N THR A 903 27.54 34.41 24.79
CA THR A 903 28.64 35.35 25.07
C THR A 903 29.96 34.97 24.38
N SER A 904 30.04 33.77 23.82
CA SER A 904 31.25 33.20 23.20
C SER A 904 30.92 32.06 22.23
N ILE A 905 30.09 32.33 21.23
CA ILE A 905 29.69 31.35 20.21
C ILE A 905 30.87 31.12 19.27
N GLU A 906 31.34 29.88 19.16
CA GLU A 906 32.34 29.47 18.19
C GLU A 906 31.64 28.89 16.96
N GLU A 907 31.62 29.63 15.85
CA GLU A 907 30.87 29.25 14.64
C GLU A 907 31.32 27.91 14.06
N ALA A 908 32.60 27.56 14.22
CA ALA A 908 33.18 26.30 13.78
C ALA A 908 32.53 25.06 14.46
N ASN A 909 31.89 25.24 15.62
CA ASN A 909 31.20 24.18 16.34
C ASN A 909 29.75 23.96 15.85
N GLY A 910 29.25 24.80 14.95
CA GLY A 910 27.92 24.67 14.38
C GLY A 910 26.80 24.79 15.40
N LEU A 911 25.87 23.83 15.37
CA LEU A 911 24.84 23.66 16.39
C LEU A 911 25.31 22.87 17.63
N GLY A 912 26.55 22.38 17.65
CA GLY A 912 27.12 21.67 18.79
C GLY A 912 26.73 20.20 18.92
N TYR A 913 26.23 19.56 17.85
CA TYR A 913 25.93 18.13 17.81
C TYR A 913 27.16 17.30 17.34
N PRO A 914 27.21 15.99 17.64
CA PRO A 914 28.21 15.10 17.04
C PRO A 914 28.12 15.12 15.51
N GLY A 915 29.18 15.56 14.84
CA GLY A 915 29.21 15.69 13.37
C GLY A 915 28.75 17.04 12.84
N SER A 916 28.48 18.01 13.73
CA SER A 916 28.16 19.40 13.35
C SER A 916 29.22 20.02 12.44
N VAL A 917 28.73 20.88 11.55
CA VAL A 917 29.55 21.72 10.65
C VAL A 917 29.30 23.18 10.97
N ALA A 918 30.23 24.05 10.56
CA ALA A 918 30.19 25.45 10.96
C ALA A 918 28.87 26.16 10.57
N VAL A 919 28.37 26.99 11.47
CA VAL A 919 27.16 27.83 11.29
C VAL A 919 27.58 29.30 11.43
N ASP A 920 27.39 30.08 10.37
CA ASP A 920 27.60 31.53 10.32
C ASP A 920 26.48 32.28 11.08
N TYR A 921 26.65 32.53 12.39
CA TYR A 921 25.56 33.07 13.22
C TYR A 921 25.28 34.56 12.95
N ASN A 922 26.20 35.28 12.29
CA ASN A 922 26.06 36.70 12.00
C ASN A 922 25.97 37.05 10.50
N CYS A 923 26.09 36.05 9.63
CA CYS A 923 25.98 36.12 8.18
C CYS A 923 26.99 37.00 7.46
N ASN A 924 28.26 36.90 7.87
CA ASN A 924 29.37 37.66 7.29
C ASN A 924 30.34 36.82 6.42
N LEU A 925 30.07 35.51 6.25
CA LEU A 925 30.87 34.51 5.52
C LEU A 925 32.19 34.10 6.19
N ASN A 926 32.46 34.56 7.41
CA ASN A 926 33.47 33.99 8.28
C ASN A 926 32.84 32.82 9.06
N LEU A 927 33.56 31.72 9.21
CA LEU A 927 33.06 30.50 9.89
C LEU A 927 33.96 30.06 11.05
N THR A 928 34.91 30.92 11.42
CA THR A 928 36.01 30.58 12.34
C THR A 928 36.13 31.55 13.50
N GLU A 929 35.19 32.49 13.63
CA GLU A 929 35.23 33.48 14.69
C GLU A 929 34.48 33.04 15.95
N THR A 930 34.80 33.76 17.02
CA THR A 930 34.08 33.69 18.29
C THR A 930 33.30 34.98 18.46
N LEU A 931 31.99 34.89 18.60
CA LEU A 931 31.09 36.04 18.66
C LEU A 931 30.27 36.06 19.95
N SER A 932 29.76 37.25 20.28
CA SER A 932 28.76 37.42 21.33
C SER A 932 27.50 37.99 20.70
N GLN A 933 26.43 37.21 20.71
CA GLN A 933 25.19 37.50 20.00
C GLN A 933 24.03 36.75 20.68
N ASP A 934 22.91 37.45 20.80
CA ASP A 934 21.61 36.87 21.15
C ASP A 934 21.10 36.08 19.93
N THR A 935 20.95 34.76 20.09
CA THR A 935 20.60 33.82 19.04
C THR A 935 19.17 33.31 19.14
N ASN A 936 18.48 33.53 20.26
CA ASN A 936 17.08 33.20 20.43
C ASN A 936 16.15 34.43 20.41
N ASP A 937 16.71 35.64 20.24
CA ASP A 937 16.03 36.93 20.21
C ASP A 937 15.24 37.26 21.50
N ASP A 938 15.73 36.81 22.65
CA ASP A 938 15.12 37.10 23.96
C ASP A 938 15.59 38.43 24.60
N ALA A 939 16.38 39.21 23.85
CA ALA A 939 17.02 40.45 24.24
C ALA A 939 18.09 40.31 25.34
N SER A 940 18.60 39.08 25.56
CA SER A 940 19.67 38.78 26.48
C SER A 940 20.70 37.83 25.85
N THR A 941 21.87 37.70 26.49
CA THR A 941 22.83 36.65 26.10
C THR A 941 22.96 35.70 27.27
N SER A 942 22.74 34.42 27.00
CA SER A 942 22.58 33.38 27.99
C SER A 942 23.31 32.10 27.57
N ILE A 943 23.02 31.00 28.25
CA ILE A 943 23.48 29.66 27.85
C ILE A 943 22.24 28.88 27.44
N LEU A 944 22.14 28.56 26.16
CA LEU A 944 21.05 27.76 25.64
C LEU A 944 21.43 26.29 25.74
N ASN A 945 20.62 25.50 26.45
CA ASN A 945 20.87 24.09 26.65
C ASN A 945 19.89 23.26 25.82
N ASP A 946 20.44 22.19 25.22
CA ASP A 946 19.65 21.08 24.72
C ASP A 946 19.19 20.20 25.89
N VAL A 947 18.05 19.54 25.73
CA VAL A 947 17.42 18.68 26.74
C VAL A 947 16.88 17.46 26.03
N ASP A 948 17.09 16.28 26.62
CA ASP A 948 16.49 15.03 26.15
C ASP A 948 15.01 15.00 26.56
N GLU A 949 14.15 15.47 25.68
CA GLU A 949 12.71 15.58 25.88
C GLU A 949 12.01 14.23 25.84
N TRP A 950 12.49 13.28 25.03
CA TRP A 950 11.97 11.91 25.03
C TRP A 950 12.14 11.23 26.39
N SER A 951 13.18 11.59 27.14
CA SER A 951 13.33 11.13 28.53
C SER A 951 12.42 11.83 29.55
N LEU A 952 11.78 12.95 29.17
CA LEU A 952 10.96 13.78 30.05
C LEU A 952 9.46 13.54 29.92
N ILE A 953 8.99 13.02 28.79
CA ILE A 953 7.56 12.79 28.58
C ILE A 953 6.99 11.83 29.61
N ASP A 954 5.80 12.14 30.13
CA ASP A 954 5.03 11.27 31.02
C ASP A 954 3.65 11.01 30.42
N LEU A 955 3.38 9.75 30.10
CA LEU A 955 2.14 9.31 29.49
C LEU A 955 1.00 9.19 30.54
N ARG A 956 1.35 9.10 31.83
CA ARG A 956 0.42 8.83 32.93
C ARG A 956 -0.30 10.07 33.43
N PHE A 957 -1.00 10.78 32.53
CA PHE A 957 -1.73 12.01 32.88
C PHE A 957 -2.80 11.78 33.96
N TYR A 958 -3.33 10.56 34.11
CA TYR A 958 -4.27 10.16 35.16
C TYR A 958 -3.68 10.20 36.58
N SER A 959 -2.36 10.34 36.75
CA SER A 959 -1.74 10.58 38.06
C SER A 959 -1.65 12.08 38.39
N TYR A 960 -1.79 12.93 37.36
CA TYR A 960 -1.73 14.37 37.45
C TYR A 960 -3.10 14.98 37.66
N PHE A 961 -3.07 16.12 38.35
CA PHE A 961 -4.27 16.85 38.69
C PHE A 961 -5.04 17.40 37.47
N SER A 962 -4.31 17.91 36.49
CA SER A 962 -4.84 18.47 35.24
C SER A 962 -5.63 17.44 34.44
N GLY A 963 -5.04 16.27 34.16
CA GLY A 963 -5.68 15.21 33.39
C GLY A 963 -6.92 14.57 34.03
N ASN A 964 -7.10 14.72 35.35
CA ASN A 964 -8.27 14.16 36.06
C ASN A 964 -9.45 15.11 36.20
N ARG A 965 -9.29 16.40 35.95
CA ARG A 965 -10.42 17.34 36.08
C ARG A 965 -11.36 17.23 34.89
N PHE A 966 -12.64 17.52 35.11
CA PHE A 966 -13.64 17.60 34.04
C PHE A 966 -13.64 19.01 33.40
N GLY A 967 -12.45 19.62 33.28
CA GLY A 967 -12.21 20.96 32.76
C GLY A 967 -11.85 22.05 33.78
N LEU A 968 -11.74 23.29 33.29
CA LEU A 968 -11.19 24.46 33.99
C LEU A 968 -12.25 25.38 34.64
N ASP A 969 -12.42 25.34 35.96
CA ASP A 969 -13.23 26.33 36.69
C ASP A 969 -12.50 27.69 36.82
N PHE A 970 -13.08 28.75 36.25
CA PHE A 970 -12.65 30.13 36.49
C PHE A 970 -13.20 30.63 37.83
N THR A 971 -12.39 30.52 38.87
CA THR A 971 -12.40 31.54 39.91
C THR A 971 -11.07 32.30 39.87
N GLU A 972 -11.09 33.47 39.21
CA GLU A 972 -10.12 34.53 39.51
C GLU A 972 -10.17 34.83 41.02
N LEU A 973 -9.27 34.23 41.79
CA LEU A 973 -8.72 34.96 42.93
C LEU A 973 -7.51 35.72 42.43
N ASN A 974 -7.78 36.94 41.97
CA ASN A 974 -6.80 38.00 42.00
C ASN A 974 -6.30 38.13 43.45
N THR A 975 -4.97 38.20 43.59
CA THR A 975 -4.17 38.60 44.77
C THR A 975 -3.53 37.48 45.62
N VAL A 976 -2.19 37.54 45.60
CA VAL A 976 -1.20 37.08 46.59
C VAL A 976 -0.77 35.61 46.56
N ASN A 977 0.41 35.40 45.98
CA ASN A 977 1.50 34.51 46.44
C ASN A 977 1.20 33.66 47.69
N ASN A 978 0.46 32.56 47.51
CA ASN A 978 0.43 31.48 48.49
C ASN A 978 0.57 30.16 47.74
N ALA A 979 1.79 29.62 47.79
CA ALA A 979 2.22 28.40 47.12
C ALA A 979 1.59 27.10 47.69
N ASN A 980 0.44 27.17 48.37
CA ASN A 980 -0.12 26.04 49.12
C ASN A 980 -1.64 25.83 48.99
N THR A 981 -2.39 26.56 48.14
CA THR A 981 -3.88 26.44 48.16
C THR A 981 -4.63 26.48 46.82
N SER A 982 -3.99 26.58 45.65
CA SER A 982 -4.66 26.33 44.37
C SER A 982 -3.63 26.12 43.26
N ILE A 983 -3.44 24.89 42.79
CA ILE A 983 -2.66 24.64 41.58
C ILE A 983 -3.56 25.00 40.41
N ARG A 984 -3.34 26.16 39.79
CA ARG A 984 -4.00 26.50 38.52
C ARG A 984 -3.47 25.53 37.48
N GLN A 985 -4.36 24.89 36.74
CA GLN A 985 -3.98 24.12 35.56
C GLN A 985 -3.36 25.07 34.54
N ARG A 986 -2.15 24.72 34.14
CA ARG A 986 -1.35 25.52 33.23
C ARG A 986 -1.74 25.13 31.82
N ILE A 987 -2.08 26.14 31.03
CA ILE A 987 -2.29 26.02 29.60
C ILE A 987 -1.22 26.82 28.88
N ILE A 988 -0.80 26.32 27.72
CA ILE A 988 0.09 27.05 26.81
C ILE A 988 -0.74 27.35 25.57
N LYS A 989 -0.80 28.64 25.22
CA LYS A 989 -1.43 29.13 24.00
C LYS A 989 -0.31 29.60 23.09
N GLU A 990 -0.32 29.10 21.87
CA GLU A 990 0.70 29.42 20.89
C GLU A 990 0.66 30.89 20.45
N GLU A 991 1.74 31.37 19.85
CA GLU A 991 1.76 32.68 19.22
C GLU A 991 1.02 32.66 17.87
N ALA A 992 0.45 33.81 17.49
CA ALA A 992 -0.12 33.95 16.14
C ALA A 992 1.02 33.85 15.10
N PRO A 993 0.77 33.20 13.94
CA PRO A 993 1.81 33.05 12.94
C PRO A 993 2.30 34.42 12.44
N PRO A 994 3.60 34.59 12.23
CA PRO A 994 4.12 35.77 11.56
C PRO A 994 3.49 35.96 10.17
N LEU A 995 3.25 37.21 9.77
CA LEU A 995 2.60 37.52 8.46
C LEU A 995 3.30 36.86 7.27
N PHE A 996 4.62 36.72 7.31
CA PHE A 996 5.37 36.10 6.21
C PHE A 996 5.03 34.61 6.02
N ILE A 997 4.64 33.89 7.08
CA ILE A 997 4.18 32.49 6.97
C ILE A 997 2.86 32.44 6.20
N LEU A 998 1.95 33.38 6.48
CA LEU A 998 0.67 33.46 5.77
C LEU A 998 0.85 33.85 4.30
N ASP A 999 1.74 34.81 4.03
CA ASP A 999 2.11 35.19 2.66
C ASP A 999 2.71 34.02 1.89
N GLU A 1000 3.51 33.19 2.55
CA GLU A 1000 4.12 31.98 1.99
C GLU A 1000 3.08 30.90 1.66
N ILE A 1001 2.16 30.60 2.59
CA ILE A 1001 1.03 29.67 2.34
C ILE A 1001 0.25 30.14 1.11
N GLN A 1002 -0.07 31.44 1.02
CA GLN A 1002 -0.77 32.00 -0.12
C GLN A 1002 0.04 31.92 -1.42
N ALA A 1003 1.35 32.14 -1.37
CA ALA A 1003 2.23 32.07 -2.53
C ALA A 1003 2.32 30.63 -3.08
N VAL A 1004 2.49 29.64 -2.21
CA VAL A 1004 2.53 28.21 -2.56
C VAL A 1004 1.21 27.79 -3.21
N ARG A 1005 0.08 28.26 -2.66
CA ARG A 1005 -1.24 28.00 -3.26
C ARG A 1005 -1.42 28.63 -4.65
N LYS A 1006 -0.93 29.85 -4.85
CA LYS A 1006 -1.06 30.60 -6.13
C LYS A 1006 -0.13 30.10 -7.24
N ALA A 1007 1.10 29.71 -6.90
CA ALA A 1007 2.10 29.28 -7.88
C ALA A 1007 1.62 28.08 -8.74
N ALA A 1008 0.67 27.29 -8.24
CA ALA A 1008 0.04 26.18 -8.95
C ALA A 1008 -1.12 26.58 -9.89
N ALA A 1009 -1.69 27.78 -9.77
CA ALA A 1009 -2.76 28.26 -10.66
C ALA A 1009 -2.23 28.89 -11.95
N GLU A 1010 -0.91 29.13 -12.03
CA GLU A 1010 -0.22 29.74 -13.18
C GLU A 1010 0.62 28.72 -13.99
N GLN A 1011 0.63 27.45 -13.56
CA GLN A 1011 1.12 26.29 -14.31
C GLN A 1011 -0.06 25.47 -14.84
#